data_AF-A0A836Z5L8-F1
#
_entry.id   AF-A0A836Z5L8-F1
#
_cell.length_a   1.000
_cell.length_b   1.000
_cell.length_c   1.000
_cell.angle_alpha   90.00
_cell.angle_beta   90.00
_cell.angle_gamma   90.00
#
_symmetry.space_group_name_H-M   'P 1'
#
loop_
_entity.id
_entity.type
_entity.pdbx_description
1 polymer ?
#
loop_
_entity_poly.entity_id
_entity_poly.type
_entity_poly.pdbx_seq_one_letter_code
_entity_poly.pdbx_strand_id
1 'polypeptide(L)'
;MLGLSSLNTTLLATEISLNAQTAPGQTGTELLSIGCTAYSRQQTGELLALACHVCVDNSGELLSIAQMVKPTSDTELIQIGQQVLNPVPNRYMRARFAKGFDGEKYAIRIFVAGVELCNVVRTCEVHFAEDESATASLSLREPCGAIDLYQYYNRQIVIYAQTDKYLYPIFSGIIDMPKIDYSDRLRILSATKDRSKSVEALSIDTIHSIGYWSPSIFGEEQNYETKNAQLTDRLSTIPASFDFDAQGKAHLTSWLPKTVPDWTLRDCDIYEANMALEMSSAVSIVNRVEIELHHQFDRLIHREISFSYRYLNFMSDFDYIIRVAAEGPAPKLSDVLSAANGGGWTTGEWWVKGTPPPGVYNGIRWKAADYKYDYQPTGEKDENGHDIVNVVQIPIGSDSNLYALAASWKAMRRWKQAIDEKYSIVLQNQESIDIHGEKKEKVIYSIKHESDHDKTARNWGSEKHYKRPKGTKQPNGDYTTNIDNIIAGEFANGYRVAVQIGYTKMLESHRQNSITMDCKFLPFASLTHTAHIATKRFNTNVKIAAYSHSWDFTSKRGKTTLTGKFFINPGSRKQTFSEAEPPAKRPQLPCEAYQQNFILKDYTVPYGVEVIEQDPNADKDEDEKEEEHQGNAIIIGKPKFKLYECNGYVRKETGYVYKGNKMKRGIAFRVPLPDIEEKSTDTLDVNAADQTLNLAIPHNEPFPRLTCLKK
;
A
#
# COMPACT_ATOMS: atom_id res chain seq x y z
N MET A 1 -41.31 5.13 -80.53
CA MET A 1 -40.55 3.87 -80.41
C MET A 1 -39.36 3.94 -81.36
N LEU A 2 -38.16 4.13 -80.83
CA LEU A 2 -36.91 4.14 -81.58
C LEU A 2 -35.87 3.40 -80.72
N GLY A 3 -35.17 2.46 -81.34
CA GLY A 3 -34.39 1.42 -80.68
C GLY A 3 -33.14 1.92 -79.99
N LEU A 4 -32.88 1.38 -78.80
CA LEU A 4 -31.57 1.36 -78.18
C LEU A 4 -30.71 0.34 -78.93
N SER A 5 -29.78 0.78 -79.78
CA SER A 5 -28.71 -0.09 -80.27
C SER A 5 -27.46 0.15 -79.41
N SER A 6 -27.14 -0.79 -78.52
CA SER A 6 -25.82 -0.89 -77.89
C SER A 6 -24.85 -1.51 -78.89
N LEU A 7 -23.91 -0.72 -79.42
CA LEU A 7 -22.73 -1.25 -80.10
C LEU A 7 -21.73 -1.67 -79.03
N ASN A 8 -21.93 -2.85 -78.45
CA ASN A 8 -20.92 -3.47 -77.60
C ASN A 8 -19.82 -4.02 -78.51
N THR A 9 -18.68 -3.32 -78.59
CA THR A 9 -17.46 -3.89 -79.16
C THR A 9 -16.58 -4.35 -78.01
N THR A 10 -16.34 -5.66 -77.93
CA THR A 10 -15.42 -6.27 -76.97
C THR A 10 -14.17 -6.68 -77.74
N LEU A 11 -13.02 -6.08 -77.42
CA LEU A 11 -11.73 -6.57 -77.94
C LEU A 11 -11.12 -7.47 -76.85
N LEU A 12 -11.01 -8.76 -77.15
CA LEU A 12 -10.42 -9.76 -76.26
C LEU A 12 -8.98 -10.06 -76.70
N ALA A 13 -8.02 -9.92 -75.80
CA ALA A 13 -6.68 -10.47 -75.96
C ALA A 13 -6.52 -11.68 -75.03
N THR A 14 -6.24 -12.85 -75.61
CA THR A 14 -5.98 -14.09 -74.88
C THR A 14 -4.53 -14.52 -75.10
N GLU A 15 -3.86 -15.00 -74.05
CA GLU A 15 -2.59 -15.70 -74.23
C GLU A 15 -2.89 -17.13 -74.69
N ILE A 16 -2.46 -17.49 -75.89
CA ILE A 16 -2.35 -18.90 -76.28
C ILE A 16 -0.87 -19.24 -76.14
N SER A 17 -0.53 -19.97 -75.08
CA SER A 17 0.79 -20.56 -74.92
C SER A 17 1.09 -21.46 -76.12
N LEU A 18 2.05 -21.07 -76.95
CA LEU A 18 2.35 -21.69 -78.25
C LEU A 18 2.96 -23.11 -78.17
N ASN A 19 2.94 -23.78 -77.01
CA ASN A 19 3.57 -25.10 -76.80
C ASN A 19 2.73 -26.06 -75.95
N ALA A 20 1.42 -26.16 -76.18
CA ALA A 20 0.64 -27.26 -75.59
C ALA A 20 -0.23 -27.92 -76.66
N GLN A 21 0.09 -29.17 -76.99
CA GLN A 21 -0.82 -30.07 -77.69
C GLN A 21 -2.14 -30.11 -76.91
N THR A 22 -3.22 -29.80 -77.61
CA THR A 22 -4.60 -29.66 -77.14
C THR A 22 -5.09 -30.88 -76.35
N ALA A 23 -5.31 -30.71 -75.04
CA ALA A 23 -6.33 -31.46 -74.31
C ALA A 23 -7.62 -30.61 -74.27
N PRO A 24 -8.82 -31.18 -74.50
CA PRO A 24 -10.06 -30.42 -74.48
C PRO A 24 -10.40 -30.01 -73.04
N GLY A 25 -10.39 -28.70 -72.75
CA GLY A 25 -10.81 -28.16 -71.44
C GLY A 25 -10.02 -26.96 -70.90
N GLN A 26 -8.96 -26.49 -71.56
CA GLN A 26 -8.27 -25.26 -71.11
C GLN A 26 -8.93 -24.00 -71.67
N THR A 27 -9.60 -23.24 -70.79
CA THR A 27 -9.99 -21.86 -71.03
C THR A 27 -8.74 -20.98 -70.96
N GLY A 28 -8.41 -20.28 -72.05
CA GLY A 28 -7.34 -19.28 -72.04
C GLY A 28 -7.61 -18.21 -70.98
N THR A 29 -6.56 -17.75 -70.30
CA THR A 29 -6.64 -16.64 -69.34
C THR A 29 -6.95 -15.34 -70.09
N GLU A 30 -8.07 -14.70 -69.75
CA GLU A 30 -8.44 -13.38 -70.27
C GLU A 30 -7.44 -12.35 -69.71
N LEU A 31 -6.62 -11.76 -70.58
CA LEU A 31 -5.57 -10.81 -70.16
C LEU A 31 -6.08 -9.36 -70.12
N LEU A 32 -7.05 -9.04 -70.97
CA LEU A 32 -7.60 -7.70 -71.09
C LEU A 32 -8.98 -7.76 -71.77
N SER A 33 -9.97 -7.17 -71.12
CA SER A 33 -11.31 -6.96 -71.66
C SER A 33 -11.56 -5.45 -71.72
N ILE A 34 -11.88 -4.93 -72.91
CA ILE A 34 -12.28 -3.52 -73.08
C ILE A 34 -13.70 -3.51 -73.64
N GLY A 35 -14.64 -2.99 -72.85
CA GLY A 35 -15.99 -2.68 -73.28
C GLY A 35 -16.16 -1.18 -73.47
N CYS A 36 -16.70 -0.77 -74.61
CA CYS A 36 -17.11 0.62 -74.87
C CYS A 36 -18.62 0.68 -75.05
N THR A 37 -19.29 1.47 -74.21
CA THR A 37 -20.71 1.76 -74.35
C THR A 37 -20.89 3.24 -74.64
N ALA A 38 -21.40 3.56 -75.82
CA ALA A 38 -21.79 4.92 -76.21
C ALA A 38 -23.31 5.02 -76.22
N TYR A 39 -23.86 6.00 -75.50
CA TYR A 39 -25.28 6.36 -75.61
C TYR A 39 -25.39 7.84 -75.98
N SER A 40 -26.30 8.16 -76.90
CA SER A 40 -26.75 9.52 -77.12
C SER A 40 -28.03 9.74 -76.32
N ARG A 41 -28.08 10.84 -75.57
CA ARG A 41 -29.32 11.28 -74.91
C ARG A 41 -29.73 12.60 -75.52
N GLN A 42 -30.71 12.57 -76.40
CA GLN A 42 -31.30 13.79 -76.92
C GLN A 42 -32.25 14.35 -75.85
N GLN A 43 -31.82 15.39 -75.14
CA GLN A 43 -32.76 16.31 -74.50
C GLN A 43 -32.91 17.49 -75.46
N THR A 44 -34.15 17.82 -75.81
CA THR A 44 -34.50 18.84 -76.79
C THR A 44 -33.77 20.16 -76.53
N GLY A 45 -32.96 20.61 -77.51
CA GLY A 45 -32.23 21.88 -77.52
C GLY A 45 -30.72 21.72 -77.67
N GLU A 46 -30.21 21.80 -78.91
CA GLU A 46 -28.83 22.08 -79.37
C GLU A 46 -27.61 21.35 -78.79
N LEU A 47 -27.73 20.49 -77.77
CA LEU A 47 -26.56 19.82 -77.18
C LEU A 47 -26.54 18.32 -77.50
N LEU A 48 -25.47 17.85 -78.15
CA LEU A 48 -25.21 16.43 -78.35
C LEU A 48 -24.16 15.93 -77.36
N ALA A 49 -24.62 15.36 -76.23
CA ALA A 49 -23.72 14.76 -75.24
C ALA A 49 -23.37 13.32 -75.64
N LEU A 50 -22.08 13.07 -75.85
CA LEU A 50 -21.51 11.73 -76.04
C LEU A 50 -20.82 11.31 -74.75
N ALA A 51 -21.33 10.26 -74.10
CA ALA A 51 -20.68 9.62 -72.96
C ALA A 51 -20.07 8.30 -73.43
N CYS A 52 -18.76 8.13 -73.19
CA CYS A 52 -18.04 6.90 -73.47
C CYS A 52 -17.60 6.30 -72.13
N HIS A 53 -18.08 5.10 -71.82
CA HIS A 53 -17.65 4.33 -70.66
C HIS A 53 -16.63 3.30 -71.12
N VAL A 54 -15.42 3.35 -70.55
CA VAL A 54 -14.37 2.37 -70.80
C VAL A 54 -14.10 1.64 -69.49
N CYS A 55 -14.48 0.37 -69.43
CA CYS A 55 -14.13 -0.52 -68.32
C CYS A 55 -12.91 -1.36 -68.71
N VAL A 56 -11.95 -1.48 -67.79
CA VAL A 56 -10.75 -2.29 -67.97
C VAL A 56 -10.55 -3.15 -66.73
N ASP A 57 -10.62 -4.46 -66.90
CA ASP A 57 -10.21 -5.43 -65.90
C ASP A 57 -8.79 -5.91 -66.23
N ASN A 58 -7.83 -5.68 -65.33
CA ASN A 58 -6.44 -6.11 -65.49
C ASN A 58 -5.85 -6.57 -64.14
N SER A 59 -5.02 -7.61 -64.17
CA SER A 59 -4.28 -8.16 -63.04
C SER A 59 -2.82 -7.68 -62.92
N GLY A 60 -2.32 -6.86 -63.86
CA GLY A 60 -0.92 -6.39 -63.95
C GLY A 60 -0.66 -4.92 -63.56
N GLU A 61 0.62 -4.50 -63.57
CA GLU A 61 1.04 -3.12 -63.29
C GLU A 61 0.93 -2.20 -64.53
N LEU A 62 0.32 -1.02 -64.29
CA LEU A 62 0.24 0.20 -65.11
C LEU A 62 -0.14 0.04 -66.59
N LEU A 63 -1.44 0.19 -66.88
CA LEU A 63 -1.97 0.31 -68.24
C LEU A 63 -2.11 1.79 -68.63
N SER A 64 -1.37 2.25 -69.65
CA SER A 64 -1.57 3.59 -70.23
C SER A 64 -2.56 3.49 -71.38
N ILE A 65 -3.74 4.07 -71.22
CA ILE A 65 -4.77 4.12 -72.25
C ILE A 65 -4.70 5.48 -72.93
N ALA A 66 -4.30 5.52 -74.20
CA ALA A 66 -4.39 6.72 -75.04
C ALA A 66 -5.71 6.66 -75.82
N GLN A 67 -6.66 7.53 -75.48
CA GLN A 67 -7.92 7.68 -76.21
C GLN A 67 -7.86 8.95 -77.05
N MET A 68 -7.98 8.82 -78.37
CA MET A 68 -8.11 9.96 -79.29
C MET A 68 -9.58 10.13 -79.66
N VAL A 69 -10.20 11.22 -79.22
CA VAL A 69 -11.58 11.58 -79.60
C VAL A 69 -11.51 12.63 -80.70
N LYS A 70 -11.95 12.29 -81.91
CA LYS A 70 -12.08 13.23 -83.05
C LYS A 70 -13.55 13.50 -83.31
N PRO A 71 -14.17 14.50 -82.66
CA PRO A 71 -15.53 14.85 -83.00
C PRO A 71 -15.54 15.70 -84.27
N THR A 72 -16.38 15.35 -85.24
CA THR A 72 -16.74 16.21 -86.37
C THR A 72 -18.20 16.63 -86.18
N SER A 73 -18.46 17.92 -85.99
CA SER A 73 -19.80 18.51 -86.09
C SER A 73 -19.74 19.79 -86.93
N ASP A 74 -20.80 20.05 -87.69
CA ASP A 74 -20.92 21.22 -88.56
C ASP A 74 -21.66 22.40 -87.88
N THR A 75 -22.06 22.26 -86.60
CA THR A 75 -22.68 23.35 -85.81
C THR A 75 -22.25 23.30 -84.34
N GLU A 76 -22.29 24.47 -83.70
CA GLU A 76 -21.48 24.90 -82.56
C GLU A 76 -21.74 24.17 -81.22
N LEU A 77 -20.65 24.05 -80.44
CA LEU A 77 -20.51 23.54 -79.06
C LEU A 77 -20.66 22.02 -78.84
N ILE A 78 -19.50 21.35 -78.80
CA ILE A 78 -19.35 19.99 -78.28
C ILE A 78 -18.71 20.07 -76.89
N GLN A 79 -19.43 19.59 -75.86
CA GLN A 79 -18.87 19.39 -74.53
C GLN A 79 -18.49 17.92 -74.34
N ILE A 80 -17.19 17.64 -74.16
CA ILE A 80 -16.69 16.31 -73.85
C ILE A 80 -16.45 16.23 -72.34
N GLY A 81 -17.27 15.44 -71.65
CA GLY A 81 -17.05 15.07 -70.25
C GLY A 81 -16.42 13.68 -70.17
N GLN A 82 -15.18 13.59 -69.70
CA GLN A 82 -14.51 12.32 -69.44
C GLN A 82 -14.42 12.11 -67.92
N GLN A 83 -14.92 10.98 -67.44
CA GLN A 83 -14.76 10.56 -66.05
C GLN A 83 -14.00 9.24 -66.02
N VAL A 84 -12.72 9.30 -65.67
CA VAL A 84 -11.89 8.11 -65.47
C VAL A 84 -12.03 7.67 -64.02
N LEU A 85 -12.85 6.66 -63.78
CA LEU A 85 -12.88 5.94 -62.50
C LEU A 85 -11.79 4.87 -62.55
N ASN A 86 -10.65 5.09 -61.89
CA ASN A 86 -9.65 4.03 -61.68
C ASN A 86 -10.18 3.06 -60.60
N PRO A 87 -10.57 1.81 -60.91
CA PRO A 87 -11.04 0.86 -59.93
C PRO A 87 -9.97 -0.18 -59.65
N VAL A 88 -8.73 0.24 -59.34
CA VAL A 88 -7.84 -0.65 -58.60
C VAL A 88 -7.75 -0.09 -57.20
N PRO A 89 -8.51 -0.65 -56.23
CA PRO A 89 -8.37 -0.22 -54.85
C PRO A 89 -6.90 -0.37 -54.45
N ASN A 90 -6.30 0.74 -54.01
CA ASN A 90 -4.92 0.79 -53.54
C ASN A 90 -4.82 0.17 -52.14
N ARG A 91 -5.42 -1.01 -51.97
CA ARG A 91 -5.67 -1.68 -50.68
C ARG A 91 -4.51 -2.55 -50.23
N TYR A 92 -3.82 -3.19 -51.19
CA TYR A 92 -2.83 -4.21 -50.86
C TYR A 92 -1.42 -3.63 -50.70
N MET A 93 -0.84 -3.93 -49.55
CA MET A 93 0.54 -3.64 -49.19
C MET A 93 1.46 -4.74 -49.72
N ARG A 94 2.76 -4.42 -49.87
CA ARG A 94 3.74 -5.37 -50.37
C ARG A 94 4.11 -6.38 -49.27
N ALA A 95 3.77 -7.65 -49.49
CA ALA A 95 3.98 -8.75 -48.54
C ALA A 95 5.43 -8.91 -48.05
N ARG A 96 6.43 -8.63 -48.90
CA ARG A 96 7.86 -8.72 -48.53
C ARG A 96 8.27 -7.83 -47.36
N PHE A 97 7.49 -6.80 -47.03
CA PHE A 97 7.72 -5.89 -45.92
C PHE A 97 6.92 -6.25 -44.67
N ALA A 98 6.29 -7.43 -44.62
CA ALA A 98 5.60 -7.95 -43.45
C ALA A 98 6.11 -9.35 -43.07
N LYS A 99 5.92 -9.73 -41.81
CA LYS A 99 6.18 -11.06 -41.28
C LYS A 99 4.94 -11.53 -40.50
N GLY A 100 4.60 -12.82 -40.57
CA GLY A 100 3.39 -13.38 -39.96
C GLY A 100 2.18 -13.49 -40.89
N PHE A 101 2.37 -13.19 -42.18
CA PHE A 101 1.38 -13.39 -43.25
C PHE A 101 1.81 -14.41 -44.29
N ASP A 102 2.88 -15.18 -44.05
CA ASP A 102 3.35 -16.23 -44.95
C ASP A 102 3.61 -15.79 -46.41
N GLY A 103 3.93 -14.50 -46.61
CA GLY A 103 4.16 -13.92 -47.94
C GLY A 103 2.90 -13.52 -48.70
N GLU A 104 1.72 -13.62 -48.07
CA GLU A 104 0.45 -13.18 -48.64
C GLU A 104 0.35 -11.65 -48.71
N LYS A 105 -0.33 -11.16 -49.76
CA LYS A 105 -0.70 -9.75 -49.83
C LYS A 105 -1.66 -9.44 -48.67
N TYR A 106 -1.44 -8.34 -47.98
CA TYR A 106 -2.29 -7.90 -46.89
C TYR A 106 -2.84 -6.50 -47.17
N ALA A 107 -4.01 -6.21 -46.65
CA ALA A 107 -4.65 -4.90 -46.71
C ALA A 107 -4.84 -4.33 -45.30
N ILE A 108 -4.62 -3.03 -45.16
CA ILE A 108 -4.97 -2.31 -43.93
C ILE A 108 -6.35 -1.68 -44.13
N ARG A 109 -7.32 -2.09 -43.32
CA ARG A 109 -8.71 -1.64 -43.39
C ARG A 109 -9.01 -0.75 -42.20
N ILE A 110 -9.45 0.46 -42.50
CA ILE A 110 -9.71 1.50 -41.51
C ILE A 110 -11.19 1.88 -41.60
N PHE A 111 -11.89 1.75 -40.48
CA PHE A 111 -13.29 2.09 -40.34
C PHE A 111 -13.45 3.25 -39.39
N VAL A 112 -14.19 4.28 -39.81
CA VAL A 112 -14.60 5.38 -38.93
C VAL A 112 -16.11 5.44 -38.90
N ALA A 113 -16.69 5.37 -37.70
CA ALA A 113 -18.15 5.28 -37.50
C ALA A 113 -18.82 4.18 -38.36
N GLY A 114 -18.12 3.06 -38.57
CA GLY A 114 -18.60 1.93 -39.40
C GLY A 114 -18.37 2.10 -40.91
N VAL A 115 -17.94 3.27 -41.38
CA VAL A 115 -17.66 3.53 -42.80
C VAL A 115 -16.18 3.27 -43.09
N GLU A 116 -15.89 2.44 -44.08
CA GLU A 116 -14.52 2.15 -44.50
C GLU A 116 -13.92 3.32 -45.28
N LEU A 117 -12.77 3.83 -44.82
CA LEU A 117 -12.01 4.88 -45.50
C LEU A 117 -11.11 4.27 -46.60
N CYS A 118 -11.72 3.70 -47.64
CA CYS A 118 -11.00 3.17 -48.79
C CYS A 118 -10.36 4.29 -49.63
N ASN A 119 -9.06 4.15 -49.97
CA ASN A 119 -8.31 4.96 -50.96
C ASN A 119 -8.00 6.44 -50.61
N VAL A 120 -8.46 6.96 -49.47
CA VAL A 120 -8.22 8.36 -49.06
C VAL A 120 -6.98 8.49 -48.14
N VAL A 121 -6.61 7.41 -47.45
CA VAL A 121 -5.51 7.38 -46.48
C VAL A 121 -4.16 7.39 -47.20
N ARG A 122 -3.27 8.31 -46.83
CA ARG A 122 -1.87 8.37 -47.31
C ARG A 122 -0.91 7.67 -46.36
N THR A 123 -1.00 7.99 -45.08
CA THR A 123 -0.19 7.37 -44.03
C THR A 123 -1.06 7.04 -42.84
N CYS A 124 -0.71 5.97 -42.15
CA CYS A 124 -1.30 5.60 -40.87
C CYS A 124 -0.19 5.16 -39.94
N GLU A 125 -0.24 5.64 -38.71
CA GLU A 125 0.65 5.24 -37.63
C GLU A 125 -0.17 4.85 -36.41
N VAL A 126 0.22 3.77 -35.75
CA VAL A 126 -0.40 3.26 -34.52
C VAL A 126 0.70 2.97 -33.53
N HIS A 127 0.60 3.54 -32.33
CA HIS A 127 1.59 3.42 -31.28
C HIS A 127 0.99 2.81 -30.01
N PHE A 128 1.74 1.87 -29.43
CA PHE A 128 1.49 1.28 -28.12
C PHE A 128 2.77 1.34 -27.30
N ALA A 129 2.67 1.72 -26.03
CA ALA A 129 3.74 1.68 -25.06
C ALA A 129 3.20 1.26 -23.69
N GLU A 130 4.04 0.61 -22.90
CA GLU A 130 3.74 0.29 -21.48
C GLU A 130 3.38 1.57 -20.74
N ASP A 131 2.32 1.51 -19.93
CA ASP A 131 1.85 2.59 -19.04
C ASP A 131 1.36 3.87 -19.77
N GLU A 132 1.21 3.82 -21.11
CA GLU A 132 0.68 4.90 -21.93
C GLU A 132 -0.65 4.55 -22.61
N SER A 133 -1.41 5.57 -23.02
CA SER A 133 -2.59 5.36 -23.85
C SER A 133 -2.19 5.07 -25.30
N ALA A 134 -2.76 4.03 -25.90
CA ALA A 134 -2.49 3.71 -27.29
C ALA A 134 -3.03 4.81 -28.20
N THR A 135 -2.26 5.21 -29.22
CA THR A 135 -2.64 6.28 -30.15
C THR A 135 -2.59 5.81 -31.59
N ALA A 136 -3.40 6.45 -32.43
CA ALA A 136 -3.37 6.27 -33.87
C ALA A 136 -3.45 7.63 -34.57
N SER A 137 -2.62 7.82 -35.60
CA SER A 137 -2.62 9.00 -36.44
C SER A 137 -2.83 8.61 -37.89
N LEU A 138 -3.73 9.30 -38.58
CA LEU A 138 -4.04 9.06 -39.99
C LEU A 138 -3.92 10.35 -40.77
N SER A 139 -3.14 10.34 -41.84
CA SER A 139 -3.11 11.44 -42.80
C SER A 139 -3.94 11.07 -44.03
N LEU A 140 -5.02 11.82 -44.27
CA LEU A 140 -5.92 11.66 -45.39
C LEU A 140 -5.58 12.68 -46.48
N ARG A 141 -5.70 12.27 -47.75
CA ARG A 141 -5.65 13.18 -48.89
C ARG A 141 -6.96 13.98 -48.93
N GLU A 142 -6.85 15.29 -48.97
CA GLU A 142 -8.03 16.15 -49.09
C GLU A 142 -8.67 16.06 -50.49
N PRO A 143 -10.01 15.87 -50.61
CA PRO A 143 -10.74 16.21 -51.82
C PRO A 143 -10.89 17.74 -51.94
N CYS A 144 -10.90 18.27 -53.15
CA CYS A 144 -11.17 19.69 -53.36
C CYS A 144 -12.61 20.03 -52.93
N GLY A 145 -12.82 20.96 -52.00
CA GLY A 145 -14.16 21.42 -51.59
C GLY A 145 -14.26 21.88 -50.13
N ALA A 146 -15.48 22.12 -49.67
CA ALA A 146 -15.77 22.40 -48.26
C ALA A 146 -15.60 21.13 -47.42
N ILE A 147 -14.98 21.29 -46.23
CA ILE A 147 -14.64 20.17 -45.34
C ILE A 147 -15.35 20.39 -44.00
N ASP A 148 -16.13 19.40 -43.58
CA ASP A 148 -16.65 19.33 -42.21
C ASP A 148 -15.74 18.41 -41.38
N LEU A 149 -15.07 18.95 -40.37
CA LEU A 149 -14.24 18.18 -39.45
C LEU A 149 -15.03 17.54 -38.31
N TYR A 150 -16.21 18.09 -37.97
CA TYR A 150 -17.04 17.58 -36.88
C TYR A 150 -17.60 16.19 -37.18
N GLN A 151 -17.67 15.79 -38.46
CA GLN A 151 -18.05 14.43 -38.83
C GLN A 151 -17.12 13.36 -38.23
N TYR A 152 -15.86 13.69 -37.93
CA TYR A 152 -14.87 12.76 -37.35
C TYR A 152 -14.74 12.90 -35.83
N TYR A 153 -15.14 14.04 -35.28
CA TYR A 153 -14.93 14.34 -33.87
C TYR A 153 -15.72 13.37 -32.98
N ASN A 154 -15.07 12.80 -31.97
CA ASN A 154 -15.64 11.83 -31.03
C ASN A 154 -16.28 10.61 -31.72
N ARG A 155 -15.75 10.21 -32.89
CA ARG A 155 -16.18 9.00 -33.60
C ARG A 155 -15.24 7.84 -33.33
N GLN A 156 -15.81 6.65 -33.27
CA GLN A 156 -15.04 5.42 -33.13
C GLN A 156 -14.24 5.15 -34.41
N ILE A 157 -12.98 4.75 -34.22
CA ILE A 157 -12.11 4.24 -35.28
C ILE A 157 -11.65 2.82 -34.95
N VAL A 158 -11.63 1.97 -35.96
CA VAL A 158 -11.09 0.61 -35.85
C VAL A 158 -10.20 0.30 -37.05
N ILE A 159 -9.04 -0.28 -36.78
CA ILE A 159 -8.02 -0.60 -37.78
C ILE A 159 -7.74 -2.10 -37.73
N TYR A 160 -7.77 -2.73 -38.89
CA TYR A 160 -7.46 -4.15 -39.08
C TYR A 160 -6.38 -4.34 -40.13
N ALA A 161 -5.54 -5.37 -39.93
CA ALA A 161 -4.70 -5.91 -40.99
C ALA A 161 -5.32 -7.24 -41.46
N GLN A 162 -5.71 -7.30 -42.73
CA GLN A 162 -6.43 -8.42 -43.31
C GLN A 162 -5.61 -9.08 -44.42
N THR A 163 -5.60 -10.40 -44.43
CA THR A 163 -5.21 -11.27 -45.56
C THR A 163 -6.41 -12.14 -45.94
N ASP A 164 -6.25 -13.04 -46.91
CA ASP A 164 -7.31 -13.99 -47.25
C ASP A 164 -7.57 -15.00 -46.11
N LYS A 165 -6.57 -15.23 -45.24
CA LYS A 165 -6.64 -16.20 -44.14
C LYS A 165 -6.81 -15.57 -42.75
N TYR A 166 -6.19 -14.43 -42.53
CA TYR A 166 -6.05 -13.83 -41.20
C TYR A 166 -6.65 -12.43 -41.13
N LEU A 167 -7.29 -12.13 -40.00
CA LEU A 167 -7.75 -10.79 -39.63
C LEU A 167 -7.15 -10.42 -38.27
N TYR A 168 -6.19 -9.51 -38.26
CA TYR A 168 -5.57 -9.01 -37.04
C TYR A 168 -6.19 -7.66 -36.66
N PRO A 169 -6.79 -7.53 -35.46
CA PRO A 169 -7.13 -6.22 -34.92
C PRO A 169 -5.84 -5.50 -34.53
N ILE A 170 -5.68 -4.28 -35.04
CA ILE A 170 -4.48 -3.47 -34.86
C ILE A 170 -4.73 -2.36 -33.86
N PHE A 171 -5.87 -1.68 -33.98
CA PHE A 171 -6.22 -0.56 -33.12
C PHE A 171 -7.74 -0.38 -33.02
N SER A 172 -8.20 0.04 -31.85
CA SER A 172 -9.57 0.44 -31.59
C SER A 172 -9.58 1.63 -30.63
N GLY A 173 -10.21 2.74 -31.00
CA GLY A 173 -10.19 3.96 -30.20
C GLY A 173 -11.21 5.01 -30.65
N ILE A 174 -11.07 6.23 -30.13
CA ILE A 174 -11.94 7.37 -30.43
C ILE A 174 -11.09 8.49 -31.04
N ILE A 175 -11.58 9.11 -32.11
CA ILE A 175 -10.95 10.29 -32.72
C ILE A 175 -11.23 11.51 -31.83
N ASP A 176 -10.18 12.12 -31.31
CA ASP A 176 -10.25 13.27 -30.40
C ASP A 176 -9.82 14.58 -31.07
N MET A 177 -8.85 14.52 -31.99
CA MET A 177 -8.27 15.71 -32.62
C MET A 177 -8.17 15.56 -34.15
N PRO A 178 -9.23 15.90 -34.89
CA PRO A 178 -9.18 16.13 -36.33
C PRO A 178 -8.57 17.52 -36.62
N LYS A 179 -7.55 17.57 -37.47
CA LYS A 179 -6.87 18.80 -37.89
C LYS A 179 -6.67 18.84 -39.41
N ILE A 180 -6.50 20.05 -39.95
CA ILE A 180 -6.14 20.28 -41.36
C ILE A 180 -4.76 20.92 -41.40
N ASP A 181 -3.87 20.32 -42.18
CA ASP A 181 -2.61 20.93 -42.58
C ASP A 181 -2.79 21.58 -43.96
N TYR A 182 -2.79 22.91 -43.99
CA TYR A 182 -2.93 23.68 -45.23
C TYR A 182 -1.68 23.65 -46.11
N SER A 183 -0.50 23.43 -45.52
CA SER A 183 0.78 23.41 -46.24
C SER A 183 0.87 22.14 -47.08
N ASP A 184 0.65 20.99 -46.44
CA ASP A 184 0.72 19.68 -47.10
C ASP A 184 -0.62 19.26 -47.73
N ARG A 185 -1.68 20.05 -47.50
CA ARG A 185 -3.07 19.79 -47.94
C ARG A 185 -3.56 18.41 -47.47
N LEU A 186 -3.35 18.15 -46.19
CA LEU A 186 -3.69 16.88 -45.53
C LEU A 186 -4.71 17.10 -44.41
N ARG A 187 -5.64 16.16 -44.29
CA ARG A 187 -6.39 15.99 -43.04
C ARG A 187 -5.58 15.07 -42.15
N ILE A 188 -5.44 15.41 -40.87
CA ILE A 188 -4.85 14.50 -39.90
C ILE A 188 -5.89 14.18 -38.85
N LEU A 189 -6.21 12.90 -38.70
CA LEU A 189 -7.09 12.39 -37.65
C LEU A 189 -6.21 11.75 -36.58
N SER A 190 -6.29 12.27 -35.36
CA SER A 190 -5.66 11.65 -34.19
C SER A 190 -6.73 10.92 -33.40
N ALA A 191 -6.42 9.72 -32.95
CA ALA A 191 -7.29 8.91 -32.13
C ALA A 191 -6.53 8.30 -30.96
N THR A 192 -7.23 8.13 -29.86
CA THR A 192 -6.66 7.57 -28.62
C THR A 192 -7.57 6.48 -28.07
N LYS A 193 -6.94 5.47 -27.47
CA LYS A 193 -7.59 4.52 -26.57
C LYS A 193 -7.12 4.86 -25.16
N ASP A 194 -7.94 5.65 -24.48
CA ASP A 194 -7.67 6.18 -23.15
C ASP A 194 -7.51 5.02 -22.14
N ARG A 195 -6.28 4.85 -21.65
CA ARG A 195 -5.92 3.80 -20.67
C ARG A 195 -6.65 4.03 -19.35
N SER A 196 -6.69 5.27 -18.86
CA SER A 196 -7.34 5.61 -17.59
C SER A 196 -8.82 5.28 -17.63
N LYS A 197 -9.54 5.68 -18.69
CA LYS A 197 -10.96 5.29 -18.86
C LYS A 197 -11.15 3.78 -18.96
N SER A 198 -10.22 3.07 -19.59
CA SER A 198 -10.26 1.61 -19.69
C SER A 198 -10.08 0.95 -18.32
N VAL A 199 -9.23 1.49 -17.45
CA VAL A 199 -9.05 1.04 -16.06
C VAL A 199 -10.30 1.34 -15.22
N GLU A 200 -10.89 2.53 -15.35
CA GLU A 200 -12.11 2.89 -14.61
C GLU A 200 -13.30 1.96 -14.94
N ALA A 201 -13.32 1.40 -16.16
CA ALA A 201 -14.33 0.44 -16.60
C ALA A 201 -14.15 -0.99 -16.03
N LEU A 202 -13.00 -1.31 -15.41
CA LEU A 202 -12.75 -2.64 -14.84
C LEU A 202 -13.51 -2.88 -13.54
N SER A 203 -13.68 -4.15 -13.16
CA SER A 203 -14.17 -4.50 -11.82
C SER A 203 -13.10 -4.20 -10.77
N ILE A 204 -13.55 -3.83 -9.56
CA ILE A 204 -12.64 -3.61 -8.44
C ILE A 204 -11.89 -4.90 -8.04
N ASP A 205 -12.54 -6.06 -8.16
CA ASP A 205 -11.92 -7.37 -7.90
C ASP A 205 -10.69 -7.62 -8.79
N THR A 206 -10.72 -7.14 -10.05
CA THR A 206 -9.56 -7.24 -10.95
C THR A 206 -8.39 -6.44 -10.38
N ILE A 207 -8.65 -5.25 -9.86
CA ILE A 207 -7.64 -4.38 -9.26
C ILE A 207 -7.12 -4.98 -7.95
N HIS A 208 -8.00 -5.55 -7.12
CA HIS A 208 -7.64 -6.23 -5.88
C HIS A 208 -6.68 -7.41 -6.08
N SER A 209 -6.79 -8.09 -7.22
CA SER A 209 -5.91 -9.21 -7.57
C SER A 209 -4.49 -8.79 -8.00
N ILE A 210 -4.26 -7.50 -8.21
CA ILE A 210 -2.97 -6.95 -8.66
C ILE A 210 -2.16 -6.50 -7.46
N GLY A 211 -0.91 -6.96 -7.41
CA GLY A 211 0.10 -6.53 -6.45
C GLY A 211 -0.26 -6.81 -5.00
N TYR A 212 0.50 -6.19 -4.11
CA TYR A 212 0.27 -6.17 -2.68
C TYR A 212 -0.35 -4.82 -2.28
N TRP A 213 -1.14 -4.84 -1.22
CA TRP A 213 -1.78 -3.63 -0.71
C TRP A 213 -1.94 -3.72 0.81
N SER A 214 -1.69 -2.60 1.50
CA SER A 214 -1.84 -2.44 2.94
C SER A 214 -2.46 -1.07 3.20
N PRO A 215 -3.56 -0.99 3.98
CA PRO A 215 -4.18 0.28 4.33
C PRO A 215 -3.24 1.19 5.13
N SER A 216 -2.30 0.62 5.89
CA SER A 216 -1.32 1.41 6.64
C SER A 216 -0.31 2.15 5.74
N ILE A 217 0.00 1.59 4.57
CA ILE A 217 1.00 2.15 3.66
C ILE A 217 0.36 3.09 2.64
N PHE A 218 -0.76 2.69 2.05
CA PHE A 218 -1.42 3.45 0.98
C PHE A 218 -2.63 4.26 1.44
N GLY A 219 -3.01 4.14 2.71
CA GLY A 219 -4.25 4.72 3.24
C GLY A 219 -5.46 3.81 3.01
N GLU A 220 -6.59 4.20 3.60
CA GLU A 220 -7.84 3.44 3.48
C GLU A 220 -8.36 3.42 2.04
N GLU A 221 -8.94 2.29 1.63
CA GLU A 221 -9.43 2.12 0.27
C GLU A 221 -10.53 3.12 -0.10
N GLN A 222 -11.36 3.53 0.86
CA GLN A 222 -12.45 4.49 0.62
C GLN A 222 -11.93 5.89 0.24
N ASN A 223 -10.64 6.18 0.47
CA ASN A 223 -10.02 7.46 0.15
C ASN A 223 -9.54 7.55 -1.30
N TYR A 224 -9.57 6.46 -2.07
CA TYR A 224 -9.26 6.52 -3.50
C TYR A 224 -10.38 7.19 -4.29
N GLU A 225 -10.06 8.26 -5.00
CA GLU A 225 -10.99 8.93 -5.92
C GLU A 225 -11.20 8.14 -7.22
N THR A 226 -10.16 7.43 -7.69
CA THR A 226 -10.16 6.72 -8.98
C THR A 226 -9.54 5.33 -8.84
N LYS A 227 -10.02 4.39 -9.65
CA LYS A 227 -9.43 3.05 -9.74
C LYS A 227 -8.01 3.09 -10.28
N ASN A 228 -7.70 4.06 -11.14
CA ASN A 228 -6.35 4.23 -11.67
C ASN A 228 -5.33 4.62 -10.58
N ALA A 229 -5.72 5.44 -9.59
CA ALA A 229 -4.85 5.76 -8.45
C ALA A 229 -4.53 4.49 -7.64
N GLN A 230 -5.55 3.70 -7.31
CA GLN A 230 -5.36 2.44 -6.59
C GLN A 230 -4.52 1.43 -7.38
N LEU A 231 -4.75 1.32 -8.68
CA LEU A 231 -3.95 0.46 -9.56
C LEU A 231 -2.47 0.87 -9.56
N THR A 232 -2.19 2.18 -9.60
CA THR A 232 -0.83 2.73 -9.60
C THR A 232 -0.08 2.34 -8.32
N ASP A 233 -0.73 2.50 -7.16
CA ASP A 233 -0.15 2.08 -5.87
C ASP A 233 0.12 0.58 -5.83
N ARG A 234 -0.82 -0.24 -6.30
CA ARG A 234 -0.65 -1.70 -6.36
C ARG A 234 0.47 -2.13 -7.31
N LEU A 235 0.60 -1.50 -8.48
CA LEU A 235 1.67 -1.77 -9.44
C LEU A 235 3.04 -1.36 -8.89
N SER A 236 3.12 -0.36 -8.02
CA SER A 236 4.38 0.01 -7.35
C SER A 236 4.98 -1.12 -6.50
N THR A 237 4.21 -2.16 -6.18
CA THR A 237 4.64 -3.30 -5.35
C THR A 237 5.06 -4.54 -6.16
N ILE A 238 4.97 -4.52 -7.50
CA ILE A 238 5.35 -5.67 -8.33
C ILE A 238 6.07 -5.23 -9.61
N PRO A 239 7.09 -5.98 -10.09
CA PRO A 239 7.80 -5.67 -11.33
C PRO A 239 7.01 -6.12 -12.59
N ALA A 240 5.89 -5.47 -12.83
CA ALA A 240 4.98 -5.76 -13.94
C ALA A 240 4.27 -4.49 -14.44
N SER A 241 3.90 -4.47 -15.72
CA SER A 241 3.07 -3.42 -16.33
C SER A 241 1.66 -3.95 -16.60
N PHE A 242 0.67 -3.07 -16.50
CA PHE A 242 -0.74 -3.38 -16.75
C PHE A 242 -1.24 -2.57 -17.95
N ASP A 243 -1.48 -3.27 -19.05
CA ASP A 243 -1.77 -2.67 -20.35
C ASP A 243 -2.91 -3.38 -21.08
N PHE A 244 -3.45 -2.71 -22.10
CA PHE A 244 -4.53 -3.23 -22.92
C PHE A 244 -4.03 -3.60 -24.32
N ASP A 245 -4.49 -4.73 -24.84
CA ASP A 245 -4.20 -5.11 -26.22
C ASP A 245 -5.07 -4.35 -27.24
N ALA A 246 -4.82 -4.62 -28.53
CA ALA A 246 -5.56 -4.01 -29.64
C ALA A 246 -7.07 -4.29 -29.59
N GLN A 247 -7.48 -5.41 -28.97
CA GLN A 247 -8.85 -5.82 -28.73
C GLN A 247 -9.47 -5.14 -27.51
N GLY A 248 -8.66 -4.55 -26.63
CA GLY A 248 -9.10 -3.90 -25.39
C GLY A 248 -9.20 -4.83 -24.19
N LYS A 249 -8.56 -6.00 -24.27
CA LYS A 249 -8.42 -6.87 -23.11
C LYS A 249 -7.22 -6.42 -22.29
N ALA A 250 -7.41 -6.34 -20.97
CA ALA A 250 -6.36 -6.00 -20.02
C ALA A 250 -5.43 -7.19 -19.76
N HIS A 251 -4.14 -6.91 -19.60
CA HIS A 251 -3.10 -7.89 -19.30
C HIS A 251 -2.12 -7.34 -18.27
N LEU A 252 -1.82 -8.15 -17.25
CA LEU A 252 -0.70 -7.91 -16.35
C LEU A 252 0.53 -8.66 -16.91
N THR A 253 1.59 -7.94 -17.24
CA THR A 253 2.76 -8.49 -17.92
C THR A 253 4.02 -8.26 -17.10
N SER A 254 4.80 -9.32 -16.87
CA SER A 254 6.07 -9.18 -16.15
C SER A 254 7.08 -8.36 -16.96
N TRP A 255 7.87 -7.57 -16.25
CA TRP A 255 9.01 -6.86 -16.83
C TRP A 255 10.14 -7.78 -17.28
N LEU A 256 10.22 -8.99 -16.73
CA LEU A 256 11.21 -9.98 -17.11
C LEU A 256 10.85 -10.60 -18.47
N PRO A 257 11.79 -10.66 -19.43
CA PRO A 257 11.58 -11.41 -20.66
C PRO A 257 11.29 -12.89 -20.37
N LYS A 258 10.35 -13.49 -21.11
CA LYS A 258 10.07 -14.93 -21.02
C LYS A 258 11.31 -15.75 -21.37
N THR A 259 11.48 -16.90 -20.72
CA THR A 259 12.54 -17.87 -21.07
C THR A 259 12.38 -18.38 -22.50
N VAL A 260 11.13 -18.68 -22.89
CA VAL A 260 10.78 -19.02 -24.27
C VAL A 260 10.21 -17.76 -24.94
N PRO A 261 10.87 -17.23 -25.98
CA PRO A 261 10.37 -16.07 -26.71
C PRO A 261 9.10 -16.43 -27.48
N ASP A 262 8.16 -15.49 -27.60
CA ASP A 262 6.95 -15.69 -28.40
C ASP A 262 7.29 -15.77 -29.90
N TRP A 263 8.35 -15.07 -30.31
CA TRP A 263 8.85 -15.08 -31.69
C TRP A 263 10.29 -14.56 -31.77
N THR A 264 10.95 -14.87 -32.89
CA THR A 264 12.35 -14.50 -33.16
C THR A 264 12.45 -13.58 -34.36
N LEU A 265 13.25 -12.52 -34.28
CA LEU A 265 13.65 -11.67 -35.41
C LEU A 265 15.08 -11.98 -35.83
N ARG A 266 15.30 -12.15 -37.13
CA ARG A 266 16.63 -12.41 -37.72
C ARG A 266 17.08 -11.25 -38.61
N ASP A 267 18.31 -11.30 -39.13
CA ASP A 267 18.90 -10.28 -40.01
C ASP A 267 17.96 -9.85 -41.18
N CYS A 268 17.18 -10.76 -41.76
CA CYS A 268 16.27 -10.44 -42.87
C CYS A 268 14.97 -9.72 -42.44
N ASP A 269 14.67 -9.67 -41.15
CA ASP A 269 13.45 -9.08 -40.59
C ASP A 269 13.68 -7.64 -40.10
N ILE A 270 14.92 -7.32 -39.71
CA ILE A 270 15.32 -6.07 -39.07
C ILE A 270 16.07 -5.19 -40.07
N TYR A 271 15.77 -3.90 -40.08
CA TYR A 271 16.56 -2.91 -40.79
C TYR A 271 17.73 -2.47 -39.90
N GLU A 272 18.85 -3.21 -39.96
CA GLU A 272 20.01 -3.04 -39.06
C GLU A 272 20.55 -1.61 -38.96
N ALA A 273 20.37 -0.79 -40.01
CA ALA A 273 20.80 0.61 -40.01
C ALA A 273 20.07 1.48 -38.98
N ASN A 274 18.86 1.07 -38.58
CA ASN A 274 17.99 1.81 -37.66
C ASN A 274 17.96 1.17 -36.26
N MET A 275 18.94 0.33 -35.93
CA MET A 275 19.04 -0.30 -34.61
C MET A 275 19.85 0.60 -33.66
N ALA A 276 19.27 0.93 -32.51
CA ALA A 276 19.87 1.78 -31.49
C ALA A 276 19.77 1.11 -30.11
N LEU A 277 20.92 0.82 -29.50
CA LEU A 277 21.04 0.31 -28.13
C LEU A 277 21.31 1.49 -27.20
N GLU A 278 20.43 1.69 -26.23
CA GLU A 278 20.57 2.73 -25.21
C GLU A 278 20.67 2.08 -23.82
N MET A 279 21.72 2.45 -23.11
CA MET A 279 21.97 2.00 -21.74
C MET A 279 21.39 3.01 -20.76
N SER A 280 20.98 2.51 -19.59
CA SER A 280 20.48 3.34 -18.50
C SER A 280 21.54 4.36 -18.06
N SER A 281 21.11 5.56 -17.67
CA SER A 281 22.03 6.54 -17.08
C SER A 281 22.53 6.05 -15.73
N ALA A 282 23.84 6.10 -15.50
CA ALA A 282 24.42 5.72 -14.21
C ALA A 282 23.93 6.61 -13.03
N VAL A 283 23.32 7.76 -13.34
CA VAL A 283 22.76 8.68 -12.33
C VAL A 283 21.33 8.30 -11.94
N SER A 284 20.56 7.70 -12.84
CA SER A 284 19.16 7.31 -12.59
C SER A 284 19.01 5.92 -11.95
N ILE A 285 20.11 5.18 -11.81
CA ILE A 285 20.13 3.87 -11.15
C ILE A 285 19.96 4.07 -9.63
N VAL A 286 19.04 3.31 -9.05
CA VAL A 286 18.88 3.15 -7.59
C VAL A 286 19.31 1.74 -7.26
N ASN A 287 20.36 1.56 -6.46
CA ASN A 287 20.89 0.24 -6.08
C ASN A 287 20.93 -0.01 -4.56
N ARG A 288 20.48 0.99 -3.77
CA ARG A 288 20.27 0.89 -2.33
C ARG A 288 19.02 1.67 -1.93
N VAL A 289 18.08 1.02 -1.24
CA VAL A 289 16.87 1.64 -0.72
C VAL A 289 16.84 1.44 0.80
N GLU A 290 16.86 2.55 1.54
CA GLU A 290 16.72 2.58 2.99
C GLU A 290 15.24 2.83 3.34
N ILE A 291 14.62 1.86 3.99
CA ILE A 291 13.23 1.92 4.43
C ILE A 291 13.24 2.08 5.95
N GLU A 292 12.64 3.17 6.42
CA GLU A 292 12.36 3.39 7.83
C GLU A 292 10.88 3.09 8.09
N LEU A 293 10.59 1.99 8.77
CA LEU A 293 9.22 1.56 9.07
C LEU A 293 8.94 1.74 10.56
N HIS A 294 7.94 2.56 10.87
CA HIS A 294 7.45 2.79 12.23
C HIS A 294 6.21 1.94 12.48
N HIS A 295 6.19 1.16 13.55
CA HIS A 295 5.02 0.38 13.96
C HIS A 295 4.54 0.88 15.33
N GLN A 296 3.42 1.59 15.29
CA GLN A 296 2.87 2.37 16.39
C GLN A 296 1.61 1.72 16.92
N PHE A 297 1.59 1.40 18.22
CA PHE A 297 0.45 0.81 18.89
C PHE A 297 0.47 1.10 20.38
N ASP A 298 -0.68 0.93 21.03
CA ASP A 298 -0.77 1.02 22.49
C ASP A 298 -0.55 -0.34 23.14
N ARG A 299 0.27 -0.35 24.18
CA ARG A 299 0.39 -1.45 25.14
C ARG A 299 -0.49 -1.17 26.35
N LEU A 300 -1.39 -2.09 26.63
CA LEU A 300 -2.22 -2.08 27.83
C LEU A 300 -1.46 -2.77 28.97
N ILE A 301 -1.22 -2.07 30.07
CA ILE A 301 -0.50 -2.59 31.24
C ILE A 301 -1.46 -2.75 32.41
N HIS A 302 -1.38 -3.88 33.10
CA HIS A 302 -2.07 -4.18 34.34
C HIS A 302 -1.05 -4.57 35.40
N ARG A 303 -0.97 -3.78 36.47
CA ARG A 303 -0.10 -4.03 37.60
C ARG A 303 -0.91 -4.45 38.82
N GLU A 304 -0.51 -5.56 39.43
CA GLU A 304 -1.01 -6.00 40.74
C GLU A 304 0.09 -5.95 41.78
N ILE A 305 -0.26 -5.43 42.96
CA ILE A 305 0.57 -5.46 44.16
C ILE A 305 -0.24 -6.16 45.26
N SER A 306 0.36 -7.14 45.91
CA SER A 306 -0.23 -7.88 47.02
C SER A 306 0.26 -7.34 48.35
N PHE A 307 -0.68 -7.05 49.23
CA PHE A 307 -0.40 -6.62 50.60
C PHE A 307 -0.81 -7.71 51.58
N SER A 308 0.02 -7.90 52.59
CA SER A 308 -0.31 -8.75 53.74
C SER A 308 0.06 -8.03 55.02
N TYR A 309 -0.85 -8.07 55.97
CA TYR A 309 -0.70 -7.51 57.30
C TYR A 309 -1.07 -8.56 58.33
N ARG A 310 -0.28 -8.62 59.40
CA ARG A 310 -0.56 -9.47 60.55
C ARG A 310 -0.16 -8.74 61.81
N TYR A 311 -1.15 -8.45 62.65
CA TYR A 311 -0.94 -7.81 63.93
C TYR A 311 -0.13 -8.73 64.85
N LEU A 312 1.04 -8.25 65.30
CA LEU A 312 1.94 -8.82 66.31
C LEU A 312 2.28 -10.31 66.17
N ASN A 313 2.05 -10.87 64.98
CA ASN A 313 2.29 -12.27 64.64
C ASN A 313 1.81 -13.29 65.69
N PHE A 314 0.61 -13.10 66.27
CA PHE A 314 0.10 -14.02 67.29
C PHE A 314 -0.08 -15.44 66.75
N MET A 315 0.17 -16.42 67.62
CA MET A 315 0.08 -17.84 67.28
C MET A 315 -1.32 -18.42 67.50
N SER A 316 -2.16 -17.78 68.33
CA SER A 316 -3.54 -18.21 68.58
C SER A 316 -4.44 -17.05 69.03
N ASP A 317 -5.76 -17.28 68.99
CA ASP A 317 -6.74 -16.30 69.47
C ASP A 317 -6.57 -16.00 70.97
N PHE A 318 -6.16 -16.99 71.77
CA PHE A 318 -5.86 -16.81 73.19
C PHE A 318 -4.62 -15.93 73.41
N ASP A 319 -3.58 -16.09 72.58
CA ASP A 319 -2.35 -15.28 72.63
C ASP A 319 -2.64 -13.79 72.34
N TYR A 320 -3.59 -13.51 71.43
CA TYR A 320 -4.09 -12.14 71.24
C TYR A 320 -4.80 -11.62 72.49
N ILE A 321 -5.73 -12.39 73.09
CA ILE A 321 -6.57 -11.94 74.23
C ILE A 321 -5.72 -11.58 75.45
N ILE A 322 -4.64 -12.31 75.73
CA ILE A 322 -3.76 -12.00 76.88
C ILE A 322 -2.85 -10.80 76.61
N ARG A 323 -2.46 -10.56 75.36
CA ARG A 323 -1.52 -9.50 74.99
C ARG A 323 -2.19 -8.18 74.64
N VAL A 324 -3.41 -8.19 74.13
CA VAL A 324 -4.14 -6.96 73.72
C VAL A 324 -4.27 -5.96 74.87
N ALA A 325 -4.37 -6.45 76.10
CA ALA A 325 -4.43 -5.64 77.31
C ALA A 325 -3.11 -4.96 77.69
N ALA A 326 -1.99 -5.28 77.04
CA ALA A 326 -0.69 -4.60 77.20
C ALA A 326 -0.25 -3.92 75.89
N GLU A 327 -0.54 -4.55 74.76
CA GLU A 327 -0.12 -4.15 73.42
C GLU A 327 -1.11 -3.20 72.72
N GLY A 328 -2.31 -3.02 73.27
CA GLY A 328 -3.39 -2.27 72.63
C GLY A 328 -4.13 -3.08 71.56
N PRO A 329 -5.30 -2.59 71.10
CA PRO A 329 -6.07 -3.24 70.05
C PRO A 329 -5.36 -3.19 68.69
N ALA A 330 -5.71 -4.12 67.81
CA ALA A 330 -5.37 -4.08 66.38
C ALA A 330 -5.95 -2.81 65.70
N PRO A 331 -5.51 -2.46 64.48
CA PRO A 331 -6.17 -1.40 63.71
C PRO A 331 -7.64 -1.73 63.46
N LYS A 332 -8.50 -0.72 63.43
CA LYS A 332 -9.90 -0.94 63.06
C LYS A 332 -9.97 -1.39 61.61
N LEU A 333 -10.92 -2.25 61.29
CA LEU A 333 -11.13 -2.69 59.91
C LEU A 333 -11.41 -1.50 58.98
N SER A 334 -12.14 -0.49 59.46
CA SER A 334 -12.38 0.77 58.74
C SER A 334 -11.09 1.50 58.39
N ASP A 335 -10.11 1.51 59.29
CA ASP A 335 -8.84 2.22 59.12
C ASP A 335 -7.96 1.49 58.09
N VAL A 336 -7.97 0.15 58.10
CA VAL A 336 -7.29 -0.68 57.09
C VAL A 336 -7.92 -0.48 55.71
N LEU A 337 -9.25 -0.50 55.62
CA LEU A 337 -9.96 -0.26 54.36
C LEU A 337 -9.76 1.16 53.84
N SER A 338 -9.79 2.16 54.72
CA SER A 338 -9.56 3.56 54.37
C SER A 338 -8.14 3.77 53.87
N ALA A 339 -7.15 3.23 54.57
CA ALA A 339 -5.75 3.34 54.16
C ALA A 339 -5.46 2.60 52.85
N ALA A 340 -6.05 1.43 52.63
CA ALA A 340 -5.86 0.68 51.40
C ALA A 340 -6.50 1.36 50.18
N ASN A 341 -7.66 1.98 50.35
CA ASN A 341 -8.34 2.72 49.26
C ASN A 341 -7.86 4.17 49.11
N GLY A 342 -7.10 4.69 50.08
CA GLY A 342 -6.70 6.10 50.14
C GLY A 342 -5.61 6.52 49.16
N GLY A 343 -4.81 5.58 48.63
CA GLY A 343 -3.69 5.93 47.74
C GLY A 343 -3.97 5.78 46.23
N GLY A 344 -5.23 5.90 45.79
CA GLY A 344 -5.59 6.03 44.37
C GLY A 344 -5.54 4.73 43.54
N TRP A 345 -5.06 3.62 44.10
CA TRP A 345 -5.13 2.31 43.45
C TRP A 345 -6.45 1.60 43.81
N THR A 346 -6.97 0.80 42.88
CA THR A 346 -8.22 0.07 43.13
C THR A 346 -7.94 -1.23 43.86
N THR A 347 -8.59 -1.46 45.00
CA THR A 347 -8.33 -2.66 45.82
C THR A 347 -9.36 -3.77 45.60
N GLY A 348 -8.93 -5.02 45.78
CA GLY A 348 -9.78 -6.21 45.66
C GLY A 348 -9.13 -7.45 46.26
N GLU A 349 -9.77 -8.61 46.08
CA GLU A 349 -9.33 -9.90 46.66
C GLU A 349 -9.06 -9.81 48.17
N TRP A 350 -9.97 -9.15 48.87
CA TRP A 350 -9.90 -8.93 50.30
C TRP A 350 -10.08 -10.22 51.09
N TRP A 351 -9.16 -10.45 52.02
CA TRP A 351 -9.27 -11.42 53.09
C TRP A 351 -8.91 -10.74 54.41
N VAL A 352 -9.76 -10.93 55.43
CA VAL A 352 -9.57 -10.32 56.75
C VAL A 352 -9.86 -11.36 57.80
N LYS A 353 -8.95 -11.47 58.78
CA LYS A 353 -9.21 -12.14 60.05
C LYS A 353 -9.57 -11.08 61.09
N GLY A 354 -10.84 -11.08 61.50
CA GLY A 354 -11.33 -10.26 62.60
C GLY A 354 -10.77 -10.69 63.97
N THR A 355 -11.18 -9.99 65.02
CA THR A 355 -10.93 -10.40 66.40
C THR A 355 -11.65 -11.70 66.77
N PRO A 356 -11.18 -12.43 67.80
CA PRO A 356 -11.87 -13.63 68.25
C PRO A 356 -13.31 -13.29 68.66
N PRO A 357 -14.30 -14.15 68.33
CA PRO A 357 -15.69 -13.97 68.74
C PRO A 357 -15.83 -13.73 70.25
N PRO A 358 -16.90 -13.05 70.70
CA PRO A 358 -17.19 -12.94 72.12
C PRO A 358 -17.35 -14.34 72.74
N GLY A 359 -16.68 -14.60 73.85
CA GLY A 359 -16.65 -15.95 74.44
C GLY A 359 -15.73 -16.08 75.65
N VAL A 360 -15.62 -17.29 76.17
CA VAL A 360 -14.69 -17.63 77.25
C VAL A 360 -13.51 -18.39 76.66
N TYR A 361 -12.31 -17.82 76.80
CA TYR A 361 -11.05 -18.40 76.31
C TYR A 361 -10.15 -18.67 77.51
N ASN A 362 -9.89 -19.94 77.82
CA ASN A 362 -9.10 -20.37 79.00
C ASN A 362 -9.47 -19.61 80.29
N GLY A 363 -10.77 -19.48 80.57
CA GLY A 363 -11.30 -18.82 81.77
C GLY A 363 -11.39 -17.28 81.70
N ILE A 364 -10.90 -16.65 80.63
CA ILE A 364 -11.02 -15.20 80.42
C ILE A 364 -12.27 -14.92 79.57
N ARG A 365 -13.19 -14.10 80.08
CA ARG A 365 -14.31 -13.57 79.28
C ARG A 365 -13.79 -12.49 78.35
N TRP A 366 -13.94 -12.70 77.04
CA TRP A 366 -13.54 -11.79 75.99
C TRP A 366 -14.76 -11.26 75.23
N LYS A 367 -14.73 -9.97 74.91
CA LYS A 367 -15.66 -9.32 73.98
C LYS A 367 -14.94 -8.14 73.33
N ALA A 368 -14.88 -8.11 72.01
CA ALA A 368 -14.46 -6.92 71.28
C ALA A 368 -15.55 -5.85 71.39
N ALA A 369 -15.17 -4.67 71.88
CA ALA A 369 -16.07 -3.53 71.98
C ALA A 369 -15.27 -2.23 71.81
N ASP A 370 -15.82 -1.32 71.01
CA ASP A 370 -15.37 0.07 70.98
C ASP A 370 -16.22 0.90 71.93
N TYR A 371 -15.61 1.86 72.61
CA TYR A 371 -16.28 2.60 73.67
C TYR A 371 -16.17 4.10 73.46
N LYS A 372 -17.31 4.78 73.43
CA LYS A 372 -17.38 6.23 73.65
C LYS A 372 -17.33 6.48 75.15
N TYR A 373 -16.57 7.48 75.57
CA TYR A 373 -16.73 8.04 76.91
C TYR A 373 -17.58 9.29 76.77
N ASP A 374 -18.73 9.30 77.44
CA ASP A 374 -19.59 10.46 77.56
C ASP A 374 -19.55 10.97 78.99
N TYR A 375 -19.51 12.29 79.15
CA TYR A 375 -19.40 12.92 80.46
C TYR A 375 -20.80 13.35 80.89
N GLN A 376 -21.43 12.55 81.75
CA GLN A 376 -22.74 12.89 82.31
C GLN A 376 -22.54 13.69 83.59
N PRO A 377 -23.04 14.93 83.70
CA PRO A 377 -22.99 15.69 84.95
C PRO A 377 -23.75 14.93 86.04
N THR A 378 -23.14 14.74 87.22
CA THR A 378 -23.82 14.11 88.37
C THR A 378 -24.77 15.07 89.08
N GLY A 379 -24.71 16.36 88.75
CA GLY A 379 -25.45 17.42 89.43
C GLY A 379 -24.80 17.89 90.73
N GLU A 380 -23.71 17.26 91.15
CA GLU A 380 -22.89 17.69 92.29
C GLU A 380 -21.72 18.53 91.81
N LYS A 381 -21.31 19.52 92.61
CA LYS A 381 -20.16 20.39 92.31
C LYS A 381 -19.01 20.08 93.26
N ASP A 382 -17.79 20.13 92.76
CA ASP A 382 -16.60 20.04 93.60
C ASP A 382 -16.42 21.29 94.48
N GLU A 383 -15.44 21.26 95.39
CA GLU A 383 -15.13 22.38 96.31
C GLU A 383 -14.78 23.69 95.57
N ASN A 384 -14.50 23.63 94.27
CA ASN A 384 -14.19 24.77 93.40
C ASN A 384 -15.35 25.16 92.48
N GLY A 385 -16.53 24.54 92.63
CA GLY A 385 -17.76 24.88 91.91
C GLY A 385 -17.89 24.28 90.50
N HIS A 386 -17.00 23.35 90.11
CA HIS A 386 -17.09 22.63 88.84
C HIS A 386 -18.01 21.42 88.96
N ASP A 387 -18.76 21.13 87.90
CA ASP A 387 -19.63 19.95 87.86
C ASP A 387 -18.79 18.67 87.92
N ILE A 388 -19.07 17.84 88.92
CA ILE A 388 -18.56 16.48 88.98
C ILE A 388 -19.24 15.71 87.84
N VAL A 389 -18.45 15.11 86.97
CA VAL A 389 -18.95 14.36 85.81
C VAL A 389 -18.70 12.87 86.00
N ASN A 390 -19.75 12.07 85.84
CA ASN A 390 -19.62 10.64 85.67
C ASN A 390 -19.18 10.36 84.24
N VAL A 391 -18.03 9.69 84.12
CA VAL A 391 -17.56 9.18 82.84
C VAL A 391 -18.31 7.87 82.57
N VAL A 392 -19.33 7.94 81.70
CA VAL A 392 -20.10 6.76 81.29
C VAL A 392 -19.50 6.20 80.01
N GLN A 393 -19.20 4.91 80.04
CA GLN A 393 -18.64 4.18 78.91
C GLN A 393 -19.78 3.56 78.08
N ILE A 394 -20.03 4.13 76.90
CA ILE A 394 -21.10 3.70 75.99
C ILE A 394 -20.48 2.84 74.87
N PRO A 395 -20.85 1.55 74.72
CA PRO A 395 -20.36 0.73 73.61
C PRO A 395 -20.97 1.22 72.28
N ILE A 396 -20.14 1.56 71.28
CA ILE A 396 -20.59 2.05 69.96
C ILE A 396 -20.74 0.89 68.94
N GLY A 397 -20.25 -0.29 69.28
CA GLY A 397 -20.41 -1.49 68.46
C GLY A 397 -19.69 -2.68 69.08
N SER A 398 -20.30 -3.86 69.00
CA SER A 398 -19.66 -5.11 69.40
C SER A 398 -19.81 -6.12 68.29
N ASP A 399 -18.75 -6.28 67.49
CA ASP A 399 -18.70 -7.33 66.49
C ASP A 399 -17.26 -7.83 66.32
N SER A 400 -17.13 -9.11 65.96
CA SER A 400 -15.86 -9.79 65.68
C SER A 400 -15.06 -9.14 64.55
N ASN A 401 -15.72 -8.36 63.67
CA ASN A 401 -15.13 -7.66 62.53
C ASN A 401 -14.69 -6.21 62.81
N LEU A 402 -14.72 -5.76 64.07
CA LEU A 402 -14.37 -4.38 64.43
C LEU A 402 -12.88 -4.05 64.17
N TYR A 403 -11.97 -4.99 64.46
CA TYR A 403 -10.54 -4.84 64.25
C TYR A 403 -9.99 -5.93 63.33
N ALA A 404 -8.92 -5.61 62.59
CA ALA A 404 -8.25 -6.52 61.66
C ALA A 404 -6.99 -7.11 62.31
N LEU A 405 -7.06 -8.36 62.78
CA LEU A 405 -5.89 -9.10 63.28
C LEU A 405 -4.94 -9.50 62.16
N ALA A 406 -5.49 -9.85 61.01
CA ALA A 406 -4.74 -10.04 59.79
C ALA A 406 -5.59 -9.56 58.62
N ALA A 407 -4.94 -9.05 57.59
CA ALA A 407 -5.59 -8.65 56.37
C ALA A 407 -4.66 -8.92 55.19
N SER A 408 -5.22 -9.35 54.07
CA SER A 408 -4.52 -9.36 52.79
C SER A 408 -5.46 -8.89 51.69
N TRP A 409 -4.93 -8.13 50.76
CA TRP A 409 -5.67 -7.64 49.60
C TRP A 409 -4.69 -7.42 48.45
N LYS A 410 -5.24 -7.23 47.26
CA LYS A 410 -4.49 -6.77 46.10
C LYS A 410 -4.91 -5.36 45.75
N ALA A 411 -3.93 -4.53 45.38
CA ALA A 411 -4.16 -3.27 44.73
C ALA A 411 -3.83 -3.41 43.24
N MET A 412 -4.70 -2.92 42.37
CA MET A 412 -4.48 -2.88 40.94
C MET A 412 -4.41 -1.45 40.40
N ARG A 413 -3.60 -1.27 39.37
CA ARG A 413 -3.61 -0.08 38.52
C ARG A 413 -3.42 -0.49 37.07
N ARG A 414 -4.10 0.22 36.18
CA ARG A 414 -4.08 -0.01 34.73
C ARG A 414 -3.81 1.30 34.03
N TRP A 415 -2.99 1.25 32.99
CA TRP A 415 -2.71 2.40 32.14
C TRP A 415 -2.31 1.92 30.75
N LYS A 416 -2.28 2.87 29.82
CA LYS A 416 -1.80 2.67 28.46
C LYS A 416 -0.39 3.22 28.35
N GLN A 417 0.44 2.58 27.55
CA GLN A 417 1.74 3.09 27.13
C GLN A 417 1.77 3.06 25.60
N ALA A 418 2.04 4.20 24.97
CA ALA A 418 2.25 4.25 23.53
C ALA A 418 3.60 3.60 23.20
N ILE A 419 3.66 2.75 22.18
CA ILE A 419 4.87 2.08 21.72
C ILE A 419 5.14 2.50 20.28
N ASP A 420 6.39 2.87 19.99
CA ASP A 420 6.88 3.13 18.63
C ASP A 420 8.06 2.19 18.32
N GLU A 421 7.78 1.11 17.58
CA GLU A 421 8.81 0.18 17.11
C GLU A 421 9.41 0.69 15.78
N LYS A 422 10.70 1.02 15.77
CA LYS A 422 11.41 1.55 14.60
C LYS A 422 12.23 0.46 13.92
N TYR A 423 11.93 0.17 12.66
CA TYR A 423 12.63 -0.81 11.85
C TYR A 423 13.44 -0.11 10.75
N SER A 424 14.76 -0.37 10.73
CA SER A 424 15.66 0.07 9.67
C SER A 424 15.93 -1.09 8.71
N ILE A 425 15.39 -1.01 7.50
CA ILE A 425 15.51 -2.05 6.48
C ILE A 425 16.29 -1.48 5.29
N VAL A 426 17.40 -2.11 4.96
CA VAL A 426 18.26 -1.71 3.83
C VAL A 426 18.13 -2.75 2.74
N LEU A 427 17.50 -2.39 1.62
CA LEU A 427 17.53 -3.18 0.39
C LEU A 427 18.75 -2.77 -0.42
N GLN A 428 19.57 -3.71 -0.85
CA GLN A 428 20.73 -3.40 -1.67
C GLN A 428 21.05 -4.49 -2.69
N ASN A 429 21.67 -4.08 -3.79
CA ASN A 429 22.31 -5.00 -4.74
C ASN A 429 23.81 -4.72 -4.78
N GLN A 430 24.60 -5.56 -4.11
CA GLN A 430 26.05 -5.37 -4.00
C GLN A 430 26.75 -5.35 -5.36
N GLU A 431 26.33 -6.23 -6.28
CA GLU A 431 26.89 -6.33 -7.62
C GLU A 431 26.75 -5.03 -8.44
N SER A 432 25.60 -4.35 -8.33
CA SER A 432 25.36 -3.05 -8.96
C SER A 432 26.12 -1.93 -8.26
N ILE A 433 26.24 -1.98 -6.93
CA ILE A 433 27.03 -1.01 -6.14
C ILE A 433 28.51 -1.07 -6.56
N ASP A 434 29.05 -2.26 -6.78
CA ASP A 434 30.45 -2.45 -7.20
C ASP A 434 30.73 -1.83 -8.59
N ILE A 435 29.73 -1.76 -9.47
CA ILE A 435 29.85 -1.22 -10.83
C ILE A 435 29.55 0.29 -10.88
N HIS A 436 28.47 0.73 -10.23
CA HIS A 436 27.93 2.08 -10.38
C HIS A 436 28.18 3.00 -9.17
N GLY A 437 28.77 2.46 -8.09
CA GLY A 437 28.87 3.12 -6.80
C GLY A 437 27.52 3.15 -6.06
N GLU A 438 27.53 3.60 -4.80
CA GLU A 438 26.31 3.66 -4.00
C GLU A 438 25.34 4.76 -4.51
N LYS A 439 24.13 4.35 -4.86
CA LYS A 439 23.02 5.21 -5.27
C LYS A 439 21.82 4.93 -4.39
N LYS A 440 21.73 5.72 -3.32
CA LYS A 440 20.77 5.53 -2.24
C LYS A 440 19.48 6.31 -2.43
N GLU A 441 18.39 5.71 -1.97
CA GLU A 441 17.11 6.36 -1.80
C GLU A 441 16.55 6.03 -0.41
N LYS A 442 15.91 7.00 0.24
CA LYS A 442 15.30 6.81 1.56
C LYS A 442 13.79 6.98 1.47
N VAL A 443 13.06 6.04 2.06
CA VAL A 443 11.59 6.08 2.19
C VAL A 443 11.18 5.80 3.63
N ILE A 444 10.07 6.40 4.06
CA ILE A 444 9.57 6.29 5.43
C ILE A 444 8.10 5.87 5.37
N TYR A 445 7.74 4.89 6.18
CA TYR A 445 6.37 4.40 6.31
C TYR A 445 5.98 4.24 7.77
N SER A 446 4.69 4.34 8.08
CA SER A 446 4.16 4.15 9.42
C SER A 446 2.94 3.24 9.41
N ILE A 447 2.95 2.22 10.26
CA ILE A 447 1.82 1.34 10.55
C ILE A 447 1.26 1.75 11.90
N LYS A 448 0.06 2.33 11.91
CA LYS A 448 -0.55 2.88 13.12
C LYS A 448 -1.77 2.06 13.51
N HIS A 449 -1.84 1.71 14.78
CA HIS A 449 -2.98 1.05 15.40
C HIS A 449 -3.64 1.99 16.40
N GLU A 450 -4.79 2.55 16.03
CA GLU A 450 -5.53 3.45 16.91
C GLU A 450 -6.28 2.66 17.98
N SER A 451 -5.87 2.82 19.24
CA SER A 451 -6.43 2.04 20.35
C SER A 451 -7.92 2.30 20.60
N ASP A 452 -8.47 3.41 20.12
CA ASP A 452 -9.90 3.74 20.23
C ASP A 452 -10.79 2.81 19.40
N HIS A 453 -10.23 2.13 18.39
CA HIS A 453 -10.93 1.09 17.65
C HIS A 453 -11.05 -0.24 18.42
N ASP A 454 -10.25 -0.45 19.48
CA ASP A 454 -10.37 -1.62 20.36
C ASP A 454 -11.26 -1.32 21.58
N LYS A 455 -12.29 -2.15 21.78
CA LYS A 455 -13.25 -2.00 22.89
C LYS A 455 -12.61 -2.16 24.28
N THR A 456 -11.56 -2.97 24.39
CA THR A 456 -10.84 -3.18 25.67
C THR A 456 -9.99 -1.96 25.98
N ALA A 457 -9.23 -1.49 24.99
CA ALA A 457 -8.32 -0.36 25.15
C ALA A 457 -9.06 0.93 25.48
N ARG A 458 -10.22 1.20 24.87
CA ARG A 458 -11.00 2.43 25.13
C ARG A 458 -11.31 2.70 26.61
N ASN A 459 -11.55 1.65 27.40
CA ASN A 459 -11.90 1.79 28.82
C ASN A 459 -10.74 1.50 29.78
N TRP A 460 -9.56 1.16 29.26
CA TRP A 460 -8.41 0.74 30.05
C TRP A 460 -7.84 1.90 30.87
N GLY A 461 -7.76 1.74 32.20
CA GLY A 461 -7.27 2.76 33.14
C GLY A 461 -8.37 3.62 33.78
N SER A 462 -9.64 3.41 33.44
CA SER A 462 -10.80 4.13 34.00
C SER A 462 -11.65 3.30 34.95
N GLU A 463 -11.12 2.17 35.44
CA GLU A 463 -11.88 1.24 36.26
C GLU A 463 -12.17 1.77 37.68
N LYS A 464 -13.44 1.67 38.09
CA LYS A 464 -13.89 2.02 39.46
C LYS A 464 -13.78 0.88 40.47
N HIS A 465 -13.61 -0.35 39.98
CA HIS A 465 -13.62 -1.57 40.78
C HIS A 465 -12.54 -2.53 40.32
N TYR A 466 -12.07 -3.36 41.24
CA TYR A 466 -11.03 -4.32 40.95
C TYR A 466 -11.45 -5.28 39.83
N LYS A 467 -10.50 -5.56 38.96
CA LYS A 467 -10.63 -6.46 37.82
C LYS A 467 -9.45 -7.41 37.84
N ARG A 468 -9.72 -8.69 37.63
CA ARG A 468 -8.69 -9.71 37.44
C ARG A 468 -7.75 -9.36 36.29
N PRO A 469 -6.49 -9.82 36.33
CA PRO A 469 -5.49 -9.49 35.32
C PRO A 469 -5.89 -10.09 33.97
N LYS A 470 -5.59 -9.37 32.89
CA LYS A 470 -5.85 -9.78 31.50
C LYS A 470 -4.57 -9.60 30.70
N GLY A 471 -4.27 -10.56 29.83
CA GLY A 471 -3.09 -10.53 28.97
C GLY A 471 -2.02 -11.52 29.41
N THR A 472 -0.83 -11.35 28.85
CA THR A 472 0.32 -12.21 29.12
C THR A 472 1.11 -11.66 30.29
N LYS A 473 1.45 -12.54 31.25
CA LYS A 473 2.30 -12.17 32.39
C LYS A 473 3.74 -11.95 31.92
N GLN A 474 4.26 -10.77 32.17
CA GLN A 474 5.63 -10.37 31.86
C GLN A 474 6.60 -10.79 32.97
N PRO A 475 7.92 -10.83 32.69
CA PRO A 475 8.94 -11.19 33.68
C PRO A 475 8.91 -10.32 34.95
N ASN A 476 8.54 -9.03 34.81
CA ASN A 476 8.42 -8.11 35.93
C ASN A 476 7.15 -8.31 36.77
N GLY A 477 6.22 -9.18 36.34
CA GLY A 477 4.95 -9.48 37.02
C GLY A 477 3.73 -8.76 36.48
N ASP A 478 3.89 -7.74 35.65
CA ASP A 478 2.78 -7.05 35.02
C ASP A 478 2.08 -7.97 34.02
N TYR A 479 0.80 -7.73 33.79
CA TYR A 479 0.07 -8.36 32.68
C TYR A 479 -0.08 -7.34 31.57
N THR A 480 0.37 -7.68 30.37
CA THR A 480 0.31 -6.77 29.23
C THR A 480 -0.49 -7.36 28.08
N THR A 481 -1.16 -6.49 27.34
CA THR A 481 -1.79 -6.79 26.05
C THR A 481 -1.40 -5.72 25.06
N ASN A 482 -0.79 -6.08 23.93
CA ASN A 482 -0.49 -5.12 22.87
C ASN A 482 -1.70 -4.98 21.94
N ILE A 483 -1.98 -3.76 21.49
CA ILE A 483 -3.04 -3.44 20.52
C ILE A 483 -2.41 -3.28 19.13
N ASP A 484 -1.72 -4.32 18.68
CA ASP A 484 -0.91 -4.36 17.44
C ASP A 484 -1.54 -5.23 16.34
N ASN A 485 -2.79 -5.63 16.53
CA ASN A 485 -3.49 -6.55 15.63
C ASN A 485 -4.97 -6.18 15.48
N ILE A 486 -5.28 -4.87 15.45
CA ILE A 486 -6.62 -4.35 15.14
C ILE A 486 -7.04 -4.82 13.74
N ILE A 487 -6.12 -4.69 12.78
CA ILE A 487 -6.20 -5.28 11.45
C ILE A 487 -5.32 -6.53 11.49
N ALA A 488 -5.92 -7.69 11.27
CA ALA A 488 -5.25 -8.98 11.44
C ALA A 488 -4.02 -9.10 10.51
N GLY A 489 -2.83 -9.26 11.08
CA GLY A 489 -1.58 -9.47 10.34
C GLY A 489 -1.05 -8.22 9.61
N GLU A 490 -1.56 -7.03 9.94
CA GLU A 490 -1.23 -5.80 9.21
C GLU A 490 0.25 -5.43 9.28
N PHE A 491 0.92 -5.69 10.41
CA PHE A 491 2.38 -5.50 10.50
C PHE A 491 3.13 -6.28 9.41
N ALA A 492 2.82 -7.57 9.25
CA ALA A 492 3.48 -8.42 8.25
C ALA A 492 3.12 -8.00 6.82
N ASN A 493 1.86 -7.58 6.60
CA ASN A 493 1.41 -7.11 5.29
C ASN A 493 2.05 -5.76 4.91
N GLY A 494 2.05 -4.78 5.82
CA GLY A 494 2.66 -3.46 5.65
C GLY A 494 4.18 -3.55 5.46
N TYR A 495 4.87 -4.39 6.24
CA TYR A 495 6.28 -4.70 6.03
C TYR A 495 6.53 -5.22 4.62
N ARG A 496 5.76 -6.22 4.18
CA ARG A 496 5.90 -6.81 2.83
C ARG A 496 5.67 -5.78 1.75
N VAL A 497 4.64 -4.94 1.87
CA VAL A 497 4.34 -3.87 0.92
C VAL A 497 5.51 -2.88 0.84
N ALA A 498 6.02 -2.39 1.98
CA ALA A 498 7.13 -1.46 2.01
C ALA A 498 8.40 -2.02 1.33
N VAL A 499 8.77 -3.28 1.64
CA VAL A 499 9.91 -3.96 1.00
C VAL A 499 9.70 -4.12 -0.50
N GLN A 500 8.49 -4.49 -0.94
CA GLN A 500 8.18 -4.69 -2.34
C GLN A 500 8.17 -3.39 -3.15
N ILE A 501 7.75 -2.26 -2.56
CA ILE A 501 7.88 -0.93 -3.19
C ILE A 501 9.35 -0.61 -3.43
N GLY A 502 10.19 -0.75 -2.40
CA GLY A 502 11.63 -0.51 -2.52
C GLY A 502 12.30 -1.43 -3.55
N TYR A 503 11.92 -2.71 -3.59
CA TYR A 503 12.47 -3.65 -4.57
C TYR A 503 12.03 -3.36 -6.00
N THR A 504 10.74 -3.08 -6.21
CA THR A 504 10.20 -2.75 -7.54
C THR A 504 10.86 -1.49 -8.09
N LYS A 505 11.08 -0.48 -7.24
CA LYS A 505 11.78 0.75 -7.61
C LYS A 505 13.24 0.51 -8.03
N MET A 506 13.96 -0.33 -7.27
CA MET A 506 15.31 -0.76 -7.64
C MET A 506 15.31 -1.46 -9.00
N LEU A 507 14.35 -2.36 -9.26
CA LEU A 507 14.22 -3.06 -10.55
C LEU A 507 13.87 -2.10 -11.70
N GLU A 508 12.94 -1.17 -11.48
CA GLU A 508 12.53 -0.19 -12.49
C GLU A 508 13.72 0.62 -13.01
N SER A 509 14.57 1.11 -12.10
CA SER A 509 15.78 1.87 -12.46
C SER A 509 16.79 1.04 -13.27
N HIS A 510 16.88 -0.27 -13.04
CA HIS A 510 17.78 -1.18 -13.76
C HIS A 510 17.18 -1.73 -15.07
N ARG A 511 15.90 -1.47 -15.33
CA ARG A 511 15.18 -1.87 -16.55
C ARG A 511 15.21 -0.80 -17.64
N GLN A 512 15.84 0.35 -17.40
CA GLN A 512 15.86 1.47 -18.35
C GLN A 512 16.70 1.18 -19.61
N ASN A 513 17.45 0.07 -19.65
CA ASN A 513 18.18 -0.36 -20.85
C ASN A 513 17.20 -0.76 -21.94
N SER A 514 17.40 -0.22 -23.14
CA SER A 514 16.48 -0.43 -24.25
C SER A 514 17.19 -0.64 -25.59
N ILE A 515 16.55 -1.39 -26.47
CA ILE A 515 16.94 -1.57 -27.86
C ILE A 515 15.77 -1.16 -28.74
N THR A 516 16.00 -0.15 -29.58
CA THR A 516 15.02 0.32 -30.56
C THR A 516 15.45 -0.13 -31.95
N MET A 517 14.50 -0.63 -32.75
CA MET A 517 14.77 -1.05 -34.13
C MET A 517 13.57 -0.92 -35.03
N ASP A 518 13.80 -0.61 -36.31
CA ASP A 518 12.81 -0.79 -37.36
C ASP A 518 12.88 -2.23 -37.90
N CYS A 519 11.74 -2.87 -38.04
CA CYS A 519 11.59 -4.19 -38.66
C CYS A 519 10.44 -4.21 -39.67
N LYS A 520 10.32 -5.32 -40.40
CA LYS A 520 9.13 -5.62 -41.21
C LYS A 520 7.87 -5.49 -40.36
N PHE A 521 6.76 -5.14 -40.99
CA PHE A 521 5.47 -5.06 -40.32
C PHE A 521 5.12 -6.37 -39.60
N LEU A 522 4.83 -6.28 -38.29
CA LEU A 522 4.48 -7.40 -37.42
C LEU A 522 3.01 -7.24 -36.95
N PRO A 523 2.03 -7.85 -37.62
CA PRO A 523 0.61 -7.70 -37.27
C PRO A 523 0.25 -8.32 -35.90
N PHE A 524 1.10 -9.20 -35.39
CA PHE A 524 0.94 -9.89 -34.11
C PHE A 524 1.73 -9.25 -32.97
N ALA A 525 2.38 -8.08 -33.17
CA ALA A 525 3.10 -7.42 -32.09
C ALA A 525 2.15 -7.07 -30.92
N SER A 526 2.63 -7.24 -29.70
CA SER A 526 1.86 -6.98 -28.47
C SER A 526 2.83 -6.62 -27.35
N LEU A 527 2.40 -5.76 -26.42
CA LEU A 527 3.15 -5.47 -25.20
C LEU A 527 3.32 -6.73 -24.33
N THR A 528 2.46 -7.73 -24.48
CA THR A 528 2.57 -9.01 -23.74
C THR A 528 3.72 -9.92 -24.22
N HIS A 529 4.33 -9.59 -25.36
CA HIS A 529 5.29 -10.46 -26.02
C HIS A 529 6.74 -10.25 -25.55
N THR A 530 7.49 -11.34 -25.61
CA THR A 530 8.96 -11.37 -25.56
C THR A 530 9.49 -11.73 -26.94
N ALA A 531 10.38 -10.89 -27.46
CA ALA A 531 11.04 -11.13 -28.74
C ALA A 531 12.47 -11.59 -28.53
N HIS A 532 12.90 -12.62 -29.24
CA HIS A 532 14.32 -12.94 -29.37
C HIS A 532 14.89 -12.22 -30.59
N ILE A 533 15.85 -11.33 -30.37
CA ILE A 533 16.54 -10.64 -31.45
C ILE A 533 17.80 -11.44 -31.74
N ALA A 534 17.85 -12.11 -32.89
CA ALA A 534 18.94 -12.97 -33.31
C ALA A 534 19.65 -12.34 -34.51
N THR A 535 20.42 -11.28 -34.25
CA THR A 535 21.24 -10.61 -35.26
C THR A 535 22.72 -10.78 -34.98
N LYS A 536 23.56 -10.48 -35.96
CA LYS A 536 25.03 -10.45 -35.74
C LYS A 536 25.46 -9.35 -34.76
N ARG A 537 24.65 -8.30 -34.60
CA ARG A 537 24.96 -7.11 -33.79
C ARG A 537 24.40 -7.19 -32.37
N PHE A 538 23.36 -7.97 -32.14
CA PHE A 538 22.64 -8.07 -30.88
C PHE A 538 21.94 -9.43 -30.80
N ASN A 539 22.13 -10.16 -29.69
CA ASN A 539 21.60 -11.50 -29.51
C ASN A 539 21.07 -11.73 -28.09
N THR A 540 19.78 -11.44 -27.84
CA THR A 540 19.14 -11.71 -26.54
C THR A 540 17.61 -11.64 -26.60
N ASN A 541 16.97 -12.11 -25.51
CA ASN A 541 15.53 -11.96 -25.29
C ASN A 541 15.23 -10.58 -24.70
N VAL A 542 14.27 -9.88 -25.28
CA VAL A 542 13.80 -8.58 -24.80
C VAL A 542 12.29 -8.58 -24.59
N LYS A 543 11.84 -7.91 -23.53
CA LYS A 543 10.41 -7.66 -23.30
C LYS A 543 10.00 -6.48 -24.16
N ILE A 544 8.96 -6.63 -24.98
CA ILE A 544 8.42 -5.51 -25.77
C ILE A 544 7.80 -4.50 -24.82
N ALA A 545 8.37 -3.29 -24.81
CA ALA A 545 7.91 -2.17 -23.99
C ALA A 545 7.16 -1.12 -24.81
N ALA A 546 7.46 -1.01 -26.12
CA ALA A 546 6.68 -0.21 -27.04
C ALA A 546 6.78 -0.76 -28.47
N TYR A 547 5.76 -0.47 -29.28
CA TYR A 547 5.80 -0.68 -30.71
C TYR A 547 4.97 0.36 -31.47
N SER A 548 5.47 0.77 -32.63
CA SER A 548 4.76 1.61 -33.58
C SER A 548 4.63 0.91 -34.92
N HIS A 549 3.42 0.73 -35.40
CA HIS A 549 3.18 0.34 -36.78
C HIS A 549 3.04 1.58 -37.65
N SER A 550 3.74 1.61 -38.78
CA SER A 550 3.66 2.71 -39.73
C SER A 550 3.44 2.17 -41.15
N TRP A 551 2.46 2.72 -41.84
CA TRP A 551 2.12 2.36 -43.22
C TRP A 551 2.12 3.61 -44.09
N ASP A 552 2.82 3.51 -45.23
CA ASP A 552 2.70 4.45 -46.33
C ASP A 552 1.99 3.75 -47.51
N PHE A 553 0.76 4.18 -47.76
CA PHE A 553 -0.12 3.64 -48.79
C PHE A 553 0.29 4.11 -50.21
N THR A 554 1.13 5.14 -50.31
CA THR A 554 1.70 5.61 -51.58
C THR A 554 2.81 4.67 -52.03
N SER A 555 3.77 4.38 -51.15
CA SER A 555 4.88 3.45 -51.46
C SER A 555 4.53 1.96 -51.26
N LYS A 556 3.36 1.68 -50.67
CA LYS A 556 2.87 0.33 -50.29
C LYS A 556 3.82 -0.38 -49.33
N ARG A 557 4.41 0.36 -48.39
CA ARG A 557 5.38 -0.16 -47.40
C ARG A 557 4.79 -0.05 -46.00
N GLY A 558 4.84 -1.16 -45.27
CA GLY A 558 4.58 -1.19 -43.83
C GLY A 558 5.89 -1.46 -43.09
N LYS A 559 6.03 -0.88 -41.90
CA LYS A 559 7.12 -1.18 -40.97
C LYS A 559 6.60 -1.24 -39.54
N THR A 560 7.39 -1.84 -38.66
CA THR A 560 7.15 -1.78 -37.21
C THR A 560 8.42 -1.33 -36.52
N THR A 561 8.34 -0.22 -35.80
CA THR A 561 9.40 0.21 -34.88
C THR A 561 9.12 -0.48 -33.55
N LEU A 562 10.09 -1.24 -33.03
CA LEU A 562 9.99 -1.94 -31.76
C LEU A 562 10.98 -1.36 -30.77
N THR A 563 10.54 -1.19 -29.52
CA THR A 563 11.40 -0.90 -28.38
C THR A 563 11.32 -2.05 -27.40
N GLY A 564 12.43 -2.77 -27.24
CA GLY A 564 12.58 -3.82 -26.25
C GLY A 564 13.32 -3.32 -25.02
N LYS A 565 12.83 -3.62 -23.80
CA LYS A 565 13.54 -3.38 -22.54
C LYS A 565 14.06 -4.68 -21.94
N PHE A 566 15.16 -4.59 -21.20
CA PHE A 566 15.79 -5.73 -20.55
C PHE A 566 16.67 -5.30 -19.37
N PHE A 567 17.03 -6.24 -18.50
CA PHE A 567 17.86 -5.97 -17.33
C PHE A 567 19.34 -6.24 -17.63
N ILE A 568 20.22 -5.36 -17.15
CA ILE A 568 21.67 -5.56 -17.24
C ILE A 568 22.26 -5.35 -15.85
N ASN A 569 22.68 -6.45 -15.22
CA ASN A 569 23.56 -6.41 -14.07
C ASN A 569 24.72 -7.40 -14.26
N PRO A 570 25.88 -6.99 -14.81
CA PRO A 570 26.97 -7.90 -15.17
C PRO A 570 27.56 -8.70 -14.01
N GLY A 571 27.42 -8.21 -12.76
CA GLY A 571 27.84 -8.97 -11.58
C GLY A 571 26.89 -10.12 -11.21
N SER A 572 25.63 -10.05 -11.66
CA SER A 572 24.58 -11.00 -11.33
C SER A 572 24.57 -12.21 -12.26
N ARG A 573 24.47 -13.40 -11.66
CA ARG A 573 24.17 -14.65 -12.39
C ARG A 573 22.70 -15.03 -12.34
N LYS A 574 21.85 -14.18 -11.76
CA LYS A 574 20.43 -14.48 -11.57
C LYS A 574 19.65 -14.06 -12.81
N GLN A 575 18.69 -14.89 -13.20
CA GLN A 575 17.75 -14.61 -14.29
C GLN A 575 16.32 -14.39 -13.81
N THR A 576 16.10 -14.42 -12.49
CA THR A 576 14.79 -14.27 -11.86
C THR A 576 14.84 -13.19 -10.79
N PHE A 577 13.67 -12.64 -10.44
CA PHE A 577 13.54 -11.78 -9.28
C PHE A 577 13.82 -12.55 -7.99
N SER A 578 14.23 -11.82 -6.96
CA SER A 578 14.43 -12.35 -5.61
C SER A 578 13.08 -12.56 -4.92
N GLU A 579 12.99 -13.60 -4.10
CA GLU A 579 11.84 -13.79 -3.23
C GLU A 579 11.91 -12.81 -2.06
N ALA A 580 10.75 -12.35 -1.59
CA ALA A 580 10.68 -11.49 -0.41
C ALA A 580 10.99 -12.30 0.86
N GLU A 581 11.95 -11.83 1.64
CA GLU A 581 12.24 -12.40 2.96
C GLU A 581 11.10 -12.12 3.95
N PRO A 582 10.90 -13.02 4.94
CA PRO A 582 9.90 -12.80 5.98
C PRO A 582 10.23 -11.55 6.83
N PRO A 583 9.22 -10.94 7.47
CA PRO A 583 9.42 -9.77 8.31
C PRO A 583 10.40 -10.04 9.45
N ALA A 584 11.14 -9.00 9.84
CA ALA A 584 12.03 -9.03 10.99
C ALA A 584 11.28 -9.51 12.25
N LYS A 585 12.01 -10.20 13.13
CA LYS A 585 11.49 -10.51 14.46
C LYS A 585 11.27 -9.21 15.22
N ARG A 586 10.09 -9.06 15.81
CA ARG A 586 9.74 -7.90 16.61
C ARG A 586 10.66 -7.77 17.84
N PRO A 587 11.04 -6.56 18.25
CA PRO A 587 11.91 -6.35 19.40
C PRO A 587 11.22 -6.79 20.70
N GLN A 588 12.02 -7.21 21.67
CA GLN A 588 11.51 -7.45 23.01
C GLN A 588 11.37 -6.11 23.73
N LEU A 589 10.13 -5.75 24.06
CA LEU A 589 9.84 -4.50 24.75
C LEU A 589 10.26 -4.59 26.23
N PRO A 590 10.98 -3.58 26.77
CA PRO A 590 11.41 -3.56 28.16
C PRO A 590 10.24 -3.57 29.14
N CYS A 591 10.52 -4.01 30.36
CA CYS A 591 9.59 -4.07 31.48
C CYS A 591 10.33 -3.72 32.76
N GLU A 592 9.92 -2.66 33.45
CA GLU A 592 10.56 -2.20 34.69
C GLU A 592 10.24 -3.13 35.85
N ALA A 593 11.26 -3.45 36.66
CA ALA A 593 11.08 -4.27 37.85
C ALA A 593 10.39 -3.45 38.96
N TYR A 594 9.42 -4.05 39.63
CA TYR A 594 8.77 -3.44 40.78
C TYR A 594 8.52 -4.46 41.89
N GLN A 595 8.33 -3.97 43.12
CA GLN A 595 8.01 -4.84 44.25
C GLN A 595 6.54 -5.27 44.19
N GLN A 596 6.30 -6.56 43.96
CA GLN A 596 4.94 -7.12 43.84
C GLN A 596 4.28 -7.42 45.19
N ASN A 597 5.08 -7.66 46.24
CA ASN A 597 4.58 -8.14 47.53
C ASN A 597 5.09 -7.27 48.67
N PHE A 598 4.16 -6.76 49.48
CA PHE A 598 4.47 -5.99 50.68
C PHE A 598 3.94 -6.71 51.92
N ILE A 599 4.83 -6.88 52.89
CA ILE A 599 4.48 -7.32 54.24
C ILE A 599 4.47 -6.06 55.12
N LEU A 600 3.28 -5.64 55.51
CA LEU A 600 3.06 -4.47 56.36
C LEU A 600 3.45 -4.80 57.79
N LYS A 601 4.24 -3.93 58.42
CA LYS A 601 4.84 -4.16 59.75
C LYS A 601 4.09 -3.40 60.84
N ASP A 602 4.35 -3.80 62.08
CA ASP A 602 3.95 -3.05 63.25
C ASP A 602 5.11 -2.20 63.77
N TYR A 603 4.87 -0.90 63.92
CA TYR A 603 5.84 0.03 64.51
C TYR A 603 5.34 0.47 65.89
N THR A 604 6.27 0.53 66.85
CA THR A 604 5.99 1.04 68.20
C THR A 604 6.78 2.32 68.42
N VAL A 605 6.08 3.40 68.78
CA VAL A 605 6.62 4.72 69.08
C VAL A 605 6.63 4.92 70.60
N PRO A 606 7.81 5.05 71.23
CA PRO A 606 7.92 5.28 72.68
C PRO A 606 7.21 6.55 73.16
N TYR A 607 6.86 6.59 74.44
CA TYR A 607 6.21 7.74 75.06
C TYR A 607 7.13 8.98 75.03
N GLY A 608 6.59 10.14 74.67
CA GLY A 608 7.33 11.41 74.61
C GLY A 608 8.08 11.69 73.30
N VAL A 609 8.06 10.75 72.35
CA VAL A 609 8.58 10.92 70.98
C VAL A 609 7.64 11.82 70.18
N GLU A 610 8.22 12.79 69.46
CA GLU A 610 7.51 13.67 68.54
C GLU A 610 7.20 12.90 67.25
N VAL A 611 5.94 12.94 66.78
CA VAL A 611 5.51 12.22 65.57
C VAL A 611 5.36 13.24 64.44
N ILE A 612 6.15 13.05 63.39
CA ILE A 612 6.09 13.87 62.18
C ILE A 612 5.15 13.16 61.20
N GLU A 613 3.97 13.75 60.95
CA GLU A 613 2.91 13.11 60.16
C GLU A 613 3.03 13.32 58.64
N GLN A 614 3.63 14.43 58.24
CA GLN A 614 3.85 14.84 56.86
C GLN A 614 5.33 15.13 56.67
N ASP A 615 5.85 14.89 55.47
CA ASP A 615 7.23 15.24 55.17
C ASP A 615 7.39 16.77 55.22
N PRO A 616 8.19 17.33 56.15
CA PRO A 616 8.40 18.77 56.24
C PRO A 616 9.11 19.37 55.02
N ASN A 617 9.64 18.54 54.12
CA ASN A 617 10.27 18.96 52.86
C ASN A 617 9.44 18.60 51.61
N ALA A 618 8.17 18.18 51.75
CA ALA A 618 7.33 17.77 50.62
C ALA A 618 7.16 18.84 49.52
N ASP A 619 7.24 20.13 49.89
CA ASP A 619 7.01 21.28 49.02
C ASP A 619 8.29 22.09 48.71
N LYS A 620 9.48 21.59 49.03
CA LYS A 620 10.74 22.28 48.74
C LYS A 620 11.28 21.89 47.36
N ASP A 621 11.52 22.87 46.50
CA ASP A 621 12.23 22.67 45.23
C ASP A 621 13.68 22.25 45.49
N GLU A 622 14.20 21.28 44.70
CA GLU A 622 15.56 20.73 44.85
C GLU A 622 16.68 21.78 44.71
N ASP A 623 16.37 22.99 44.22
CA ASP A 623 17.30 24.11 43.98
C ASP A 623 17.37 25.14 45.14
N GLU A 624 16.53 25.05 46.17
CA GLU A 624 16.62 25.93 47.34
C GLU A 624 17.73 25.45 48.30
N LYS A 625 18.93 26.03 48.16
CA LYS A 625 20.05 25.80 49.09
C LYS A 625 19.64 26.15 50.53
N GLU A 626 19.95 25.25 51.44
CA GLU A 626 19.77 25.42 52.88
C GLU A 626 20.41 26.75 53.36
N GLU A 627 19.59 27.69 53.83
CA GLU A 627 20.09 28.79 54.66
C GLU A 627 20.44 28.25 56.04
N GLU A 628 21.74 28.18 56.33
CA GLU A 628 22.26 27.92 57.68
C GLU A 628 21.85 29.06 58.63
N HIS A 629 20.77 28.86 59.37
CA HIS A 629 20.51 29.66 60.55
C HIS A 629 21.39 29.19 61.72
N GLN A 630 22.52 29.87 61.90
CA GLN A 630 23.27 29.86 63.16
C GLN A 630 22.44 30.56 64.24
N GLY A 631 21.89 29.78 65.17
CA GLY A 631 21.20 30.27 66.36
C GLY A 631 21.37 29.30 67.53
N ASN A 632 22.26 29.65 68.46
CA ASN A 632 22.59 28.89 69.66
C ASN A 632 21.38 28.53 70.53
N ALA A 633 21.10 27.23 70.68
CA ALA A 633 20.70 26.61 71.94
C ALA A 633 20.82 25.08 71.82
N ILE A 634 21.72 24.48 72.60
CA ILE A 634 21.74 23.03 72.80
C ILE A 634 20.48 22.66 73.58
N ILE A 635 19.44 22.24 72.87
CA ILE A 635 18.33 21.47 73.43
C ILE A 635 18.57 20.04 72.96
N ILE A 636 18.81 19.14 73.91
CA ILE A 636 18.88 17.69 73.68
C ILE A 636 17.58 17.29 72.97
N GLY A 637 17.68 17.02 71.67
CA GLY A 637 16.54 16.79 70.80
C GLY A 637 15.73 15.59 71.28
N LYS A 638 14.44 15.78 71.54
CA LYS A 638 13.54 14.65 71.75
C LYS A 638 13.62 13.75 70.50
N PRO A 639 13.64 12.41 70.64
CA PRO A 639 13.56 11.51 69.50
C PRO A 639 12.31 11.86 68.66
N LYS A 640 12.48 11.88 67.34
CA LYS A 640 11.40 12.12 66.36
C LYS A 640 11.10 10.84 65.58
N PHE A 641 9.83 10.56 65.32
CA PHE A 641 9.38 9.42 64.52
C PHE A 641 8.69 9.91 63.25
N LYS A 642 9.20 9.48 62.09
CA LYS A 642 8.67 9.85 60.79
C LYS A 642 7.52 8.92 60.42
N LEU A 643 6.29 9.32 60.71
CA LEU A 643 5.10 8.54 60.40
C LEU A 643 4.90 8.39 58.89
N TYR A 644 5.35 9.36 58.10
CA TYR A 644 5.17 9.37 56.65
C TYR A 644 5.97 8.31 55.88
N GLU A 645 7.09 7.85 56.42
CA GLU A 645 7.91 6.77 55.84
C GLU A 645 7.46 5.36 56.28
N CYS A 646 6.45 5.27 57.17
CA CYS A 646 6.06 4.01 57.79
C CYS A 646 5.02 3.24 56.96
N ASN A 647 5.32 1.97 56.68
CA ASN A 647 4.47 1.06 55.92
C ASN A 647 3.87 -0.02 56.81
N GLY A 648 2.70 0.27 57.38
CA GLY A 648 1.92 -0.63 58.24
C GLY A 648 1.25 0.10 59.41
N TYR A 649 1.05 -0.60 60.53
CA TYR A 649 0.34 -0.06 61.69
C TYR A 649 1.31 0.56 62.69
N VAL A 650 1.05 1.81 63.08
CA VAL A 650 1.87 2.53 64.06
C VAL A 650 1.13 2.68 65.38
N ARG A 651 1.80 2.35 66.48
CA ARG A 651 1.26 2.45 67.84
C ARG A 651 2.12 3.37 68.70
N LYS A 652 1.50 4.32 69.42
CA LYS A 652 2.13 5.20 70.41
C LYS A 652 1.97 4.66 71.81
N GLU A 653 3.03 4.66 72.60
CA GLU A 653 2.89 4.55 74.05
C GLU A 653 2.31 5.86 74.60
N THR A 654 1.24 5.79 75.39
CA THR A 654 0.52 6.98 75.89
C THR A 654 0.85 7.35 77.32
N GLY A 655 1.77 6.61 77.97
CA GLY A 655 2.11 6.79 79.39
C GLY A 655 1.04 6.28 80.36
N TYR A 656 -0.15 5.91 79.86
CA TYR A 656 -1.22 5.27 80.61
C TYR A 656 -0.81 3.85 81.03
N VAL A 657 -0.93 3.51 82.32
CA VAL A 657 -0.54 2.21 82.87
C VAL A 657 -1.79 1.40 83.21
N TYR A 658 -1.92 0.20 82.62
CA TYR A 658 -2.99 -0.75 82.93
C TYR A 658 -2.37 -2.05 83.46
N LYS A 659 -2.78 -2.48 84.67
CA LYS A 659 -2.21 -3.65 85.38
C LYS A 659 -0.67 -3.63 85.43
N GLY A 660 -0.08 -2.45 85.65
CA GLY A 660 1.38 -2.27 85.78
C GLY A 660 2.15 -2.14 84.46
N ASN A 661 1.50 -2.30 83.30
CA ASN A 661 2.14 -2.18 81.99
C ASN A 661 1.72 -0.88 81.27
N LYS A 662 2.67 -0.19 80.62
CA LYS A 662 2.36 0.95 79.75
C LYS A 662 1.57 0.48 78.54
N MET A 663 0.46 1.17 78.27
CA MET A 663 -0.42 0.85 77.16
C MET A 663 0.01 1.54 75.88
N LYS A 664 -0.07 0.80 74.78
CA LYS A 664 0.08 1.33 73.41
C LYS A 664 -1.30 1.64 72.82
N ARG A 665 -1.40 2.69 72.03
CA ARG A 665 -2.59 3.05 71.24
C ARG A 665 -2.24 3.17 69.77
N GLY A 666 -3.13 2.72 68.89
CA GLY A 666 -3.02 2.97 67.46
C GLY A 666 -3.01 4.45 67.12
N ILE A 667 -2.12 4.84 66.21
CA ILE A 667 -2.03 6.19 65.64
C ILE A 667 -2.62 6.18 64.23
N ALA A 668 -2.01 5.41 63.33
CA ALA A 668 -2.40 5.37 61.92
C ALA A 668 -1.99 4.03 61.29
N PHE A 669 -2.75 3.60 60.28
CA PHE A 669 -2.40 2.51 59.38
C PHE A 669 -2.06 3.10 58.01
N ARG A 670 -0.91 2.76 57.45
CA ARG A 670 -0.46 3.27 56.14
C ARG A 670 -0.05 2.14 55.21
N VAL A 671 -0.31 2.32 53.93
CA VAL A 671 -0.02 1.35 52.88
C VAL A 671 0.89 2.05 51.86
N PRO A 672 2.08 1.51 51.55
CA PRO A 672 2.90 2.04 50.47
C PRO A 672 2.18 1.74 49.15
N LEU A 673 1.89 2.79 48.39
CA LEU A 673 1.40 2.64 47.04
C LEU A 673 2.41 3.38 46.16
N PRO A 674 3.24 2.65 45.38
CA PRO A 674 4.18 3.29 44.50
C PRO A 674 3.42 4.08 43.43
N ASP A 675 3.96 5.23 43.06
CA ASP A 675 3.51 5.92 41.87
C ASP A 675 3.91 5.13 40.62
N ILE A 676 3.18 5.38 39.54
CA ILE A 676 3.61 4.89 38.23
C ILE A 676 4.74 5.80 37.80
N GLU A 677 5.91 5.22 37.52
CA GLU A 677 7.04 5.96 36.95
C GLU A 677 6.60 6.62 35.64
N GLU A 678 6.93 7.90 35.45
CA GLU A 678 6.60 8.67 34.25
C GLU A 678 7.07 7.95 32.96
N LYS A 679 8.23 7.28 33.04
CA LYS A 679 8.79 6.43 31.98
C LYS A 679 7.89 5.28 31.53
N SER A 680 6.99 4.81 32.38
CA SER A 680 6.04 3.74 32.05
C SER A 680 4.76 4.26 31.38
N THR A 681 4.51 5.57 31.44
CA THR A 681 3.38 6.24 30.78
C THR A 681 3.76 6.97 29.50
N ASP A 682 5.04 7.36 29.37
CA ASP A 682 5.58 7.98 28.16
C ASP A 682 5.64 7.01 26.98
N THR A 683 5.68 7.60 25.78
CA THR A 683 5.90 6.85 24.54
C THR A 683 7.24 6.14 24.59
N LEU A 684 7.19 4.82 24.43
CA LEU A 684 8.37 3.97 24.41
C LEU A 684 8.85 3.76 22.97
N ASP A 685 9.95 4.43 22.65
CA ASP A 685 10.67 4.23 21.39
C ASP A 685 11.59 2.99 21.49
N VAL A 686 11.39 2.01 20.61
CA VAL A 686 12.22 0.81 20.56
C VAL A 686 12.74 0.57 19.16
N ASN A 687 14.06 0.57 19.01
CA ASN A 687 14.69 0.20 17.75
C ASN A 687 14.71 -1.32 17.62
N ALA A 688 14.16 -1.82 16.51
CA ALA A 688 14.34 -3.20 16.09
C ALA A 688 15.76 -3.42 15.55
N ALA A 689 16.14 -4.68 15.37
CA ALA A 689 17.42 -5.01 14.75
C ALA A 689 17.44 -4.57 13.29
N ASP A 690 18.53 -3.91 12.88
CA ASP A 690 18.75 -3.53 11.48
C ASP A 690 18.73 -4.76 10.59
N GLN A 691 18.03 -4.68 9.46
CA GLN A 691 17.95 -5.76 8.48
C GLN A 691 18.50 -5.28 7.14
N THR A 692 19.51 -5.98 6.63
CA THR A 692 20.04 -5.73 5.29
C THR A 692 19.66 -6.89 4.37
N LEU A 693 18.92 -6.59 3.31
CA LEU A 693 18.45 -7.54 2.30
C LEU A 693 19.29 -7.37 1.03
N ASN A 694 20.10 -8.37 0.72
CA ASN A 694 20.85 -8.43 -0.54
C ASN A 694 19.97 -9.02 -1.64
N LEU A 695 19.34 -8.16 -2.42
CA LEU A 695 18.40 -8.55 -3.47
C LEU A 695 19.11 -8.61 -4.82
N ALA A 696 18.90 -9.71 -5.54
CA ALA A 696 19.42 -9.88 -6.89
C ALA A 696 18.60 -9.09 -7.92
N ILE A 697 19.31 -8.54 -8.89
CA ILE A 697 18.74 -7.93 -10.09
C ILE A 697 19.05 -8.87 -11.27
N PRO A 698 18.07 -9.20 -12.11
CA PRO A 698 18.30 -10.09 -13.24
C PRO A 698 19.36 -9.58 -14.21
N HIS A 699 20.03 -10.49 -14.93
CA HIS A 699 20.93 -10.15 -16.01
C HIS A 699 20.53 -10.84 -17.32
N ASN A 700 20.29 -10.03 -18.35
CA ASN A 700 20.03 -10.44 -19.71
C ASN A 700 21.17 -9.93 -20.59
N GLU A 701 22.18 -10.77 -20.84
CA GLU A 701 23.36 -10.37 -21.61
C GLU A 701 23.00 -10.10 -23.08
N PRO A 702 23.23 -8.88 -23.62
CA PRO A 702 22.81 -8.52 -24.99
C PRO A 702 23.84 -8.83 -26.09
N PHE A 703 25.11 -9.09 -25.74
CA PHE A 703 26.24 -9.29 -26.64
C PHE A 703 26.32 -8.30 -27.84
N PRO A 704 26.42 -6.98 -27.60
CA PRO A 704 26.46 -6.00 -28.68
C PRO A 704 27.75 -6.12 -29.51
N ARG A 705 27.65 -6.06 -30.85
CA ARG A 705 28.80 -6.09 -31.77
C ARG A 705 28.69 -4.98 -32.82
N LEU A 706 29.77 -4.23 -32.98
CA LEU A 706 29.92 -3.25 -34.07
C LEU A 706 30.68 -3.91 -35.24
N THR A 707 30.13 -3.78 -36.44
CA THR A 707 30.85 -4.16 -37.67
C THR A 707 31.55 -2.93 -38.24
N CYS A 708 32.85 -3.03 -38.50
CA CYS A 708 33.60 -1.97 -39.18
C CYS A 708 32.97 -1.66 -40.55
N LEU A 709 32.82 -0.38 -40.88
CA LEU A 709 32.50 0.04 -42.24
C LEU A 709 33.62 -0.47 -43.17
N LYS A 710 33.28 -1.29 -44.16
CA LYS A 710 34.20 -1.53 -45.28
C LYS A 710 34.38 -0.18 -45.97
N LYS A 711 35.59 0.36 -45.91
CA LYS A 711 35.98 1.59 -46.61
C LYS A 711 35.76 1.45 -48.11
#